data_AF-A0A923X7J7-F1
#
_entry.id   AF-A0A923X7J7-F1
#
_cell.length_a   1.000
_cell.length_b   1.000
_cell.length_c   1.000
_cell.angle_alpha   90.00
_cell.angle_beta   90.00
_cell.angle_gamma   90.00
#
_symmetry.space_group_name_H-M   'P 1'
#
loop_
_entity.id
_entity.type
_entity.pdbx_description
1 polymer ?
#
loop_
_entity_poly.entity_id
_entity_poly.type
_entity_poly.pdbx_seq_one_letter_code
_entity_poly.pdbx_strand_id
1 'polypeptide(L)'
;MSVTITRNPNLSVSTPAEKTENEVAKKFGDSWWTGLAPQNCPGFNREKNYLQALPLLNLDICTRQDVLDYFDNEWTLTELLFQSLKTEEIYVRPPYHQLRHPLIFYYGHTCVLFINKLRLAGLIEKPIDLYLEKVLEIGVDEMSWDDMSKNEMLWPSVQDVHAYRKKCYDVIRHLILNHPDIENKNRVKSDSALWSLWMSLEHEKIHFETSSVLIRELPIQYVETPKYWAPLHPSYAKIRNLFPVANVDYKENTWVKYPEKTVILGKADNEKSFGWDNEYGHREVSLAAFQSSQTQVTNGEFYEFVKSGDYSKDEFWEPEGLQWRKFRNTRRPTFWSASGPEGLHEYQLRTIFEMIDMPWDWPVEVNHHEAKAYCAWKQKKDQSELHYRLLTEGEHVAIRDGMKGDPVLQIQSFSKIKNFDFEDINFNFVWSSASPADSKVFGNVWHLLEDQFNPLENFRTHKLYDDFSTPCYDGKHYMILGGSFISCGHEASRWARFHFRPHFYQHSGFRMAVTLDGSFDNNSFKFNRSNEYVHQKRASVLDQIAEKPDWFKNVDQPLEPSQQNLKGLFQETESKILDFYKNYEQMKPSGTAHDPAKNFVRDDFAVPYQPAKNFPRHPQNFSDQLKLVFDELAPQVQLPGHPGYAAYVSGSANVYSNLAQMISQTINPYTGHYMMAPGFVTLEAEAVNWFLNLFQFPEKTSIGYFTSGGSQANLAALSMARKNKLKGFYDLSKARVYASSQAHHCVGKALDFLGFPPEALQKVAVNANLQMETSDLESKIKADLAAGLKPFAIVATAGSTNTGAIDPLDQVAQIAKENDLWFHVDGAYGALFMLTKKGKTILKGIEQADSLVFDPHKALCLPYGTGGLLLRDIKNIHYDYLSSSSYMPPSPEAEETGIKIDYADLSIELSRDWRGFRVWLPIKTLGIEPFILNLEEKFKLTEWLQKEIAQIKGLKVFTDAQLTIISFIAEGKDLEDSSHKTQKLLELINNDNTLFLSSCTIAGQKVIRISLLGHRLHFDRLQLFVDKLKKFVNL
;
A
#
# COMPACT_ATOMS: atom_id res chain seq x y z
N MET A 1 -27.67 -0.62 -6.54
CA MET A 1 -27.88 -0.42 -7.99
C MET A 1 -26.81 0.55 -8.45
N SER A 2 -25.86 0.13 -9.30
CA SER A 2 -24.73 0.95 -9.74
C SER A 2 -25.06 1.62 -11.07
N VAL A 3 -25.56 2.85 -11.04
CA VAL A 3 -25.63 3.71 -12.23
C VAL A 3 -24.48 4.71 -12.14
N THR A 4 -23.38 4.44 -12.85
CA THR A 4 -22.27 5.39 -12.97
C THR A 4 -22.74 6.57 -13.81
N ILE A 5 -22.84 7.76 -13.19
CA ILE A 5 -23.14 9.00 -13.90
C ILE A 5 -21.87 9.42 -14.65
N THR A 6 -21.82 9.18 -15.96
CA THR A 6 -20.68 9.51 -16.83
C THR A 6 -20.78 10.91 -17.45
N ARG A 7 -21.86 11.66 -17.17
CA ARG A 7 -22.11 13.01 -17.70
C ARG A 7 -22.38 13.99 -16.58
N ASN A 8 -21.95 15.24 -16.76
CA ASN A 8 -22.24 16.31 -15.81
C ASN A 8 -23.78 16.45 -15.63
N PRO A 9 -24.30 16.25 -14.40
CA PRO A 9 -25.74 16.30 -14.16
C PRO A 9 -26.32 17.70 -14.32
N ASN A 10 -25.53 18.76 -14.10
CA ASN A 10 -25.97 20.15 -14.25
C ASN A 10 -26.24 20.55 -15.72
N LEU A 11 -25.70 19.78 -16.68
CA LEU A 11 -25.89 20.01 -18.11
C LEU A 11 -27.11 19.27 -18.69
N SER A 12 -27.81 18.46 -17.89
CA SER A 12 -29.02 17.73 -18.30
C SER A 12 -30.29 18.56 -18.02
N VAL A 13 -31.33 18.41 -18.85
CA VAL A 13 -32.64 19.06 -18.60
C VAL A 13 -33.19 18.55 -17.27
N SER A 14 -33.55 19.47 -16.37
CA SER A 14 -34.08 19.11 -15.06
C SER A 14 -35.36 18.28 -15.23
N THR A 15 -35.37 17.04 -14.75
CA THR A 15 -36.59 16.25 -14.62
C THR A 15 -37.30 16.71 -13.35
N PRO A 16 -38.64 16.84 -13.33
CA PRO A 16 -39.35 17.21 -12.11
C PRO A 16 -38.99 16.23 -10.99
N ALA A 17 -38.36 16.72 -9.93
CA ALA A 17 -37.92 15.87 -8.85
C ALA A 17 -39.12 15.28 -8.11
N GLU A 18 -39.16 13.94 -7.96
CA GLU A 18 -39.91 13.35 -6.85
C GLU A 18 -39.32 13.93 -5.55
N LYS A 19 -40.17 14.50 -4.70
CA LYS A 19 -39.73 15.01 -3.39
C LYS A 19 -39.29 13.82 -2.54
N THR A 20 -37.99 13.57 -2.51
CA THR A 20 -37.37 12.60 -1.59
C THR A 20 -37.10 13.28 -0.25
N GLU A 21 -37.43 12.58 0.83
CA GLU A 21 -37.14 13.01 2.21
C GLU A 21 -35.62 12.96 2.45
N ASN A 22 -35.07 13.88 3.24
CA ASN A 22 -33.66 13.81 3.65
C ASN A 22 -33.49 12.71 4.71
N GLU A 23 -33.07 11.52 4.26
CA GLU A 23 -32.90 10.32 5.08
C GLU A 23 -31.83 10.51 6.15
N VAL A 24 -30.75 11.22 5.83
CA VAL A 24 -29.65 11.51 6.76
C VAL A 24 -30.14 12.46 7.85
N ALA A 25 -30.77 13.57 7.49
CA ALA A 25 -31.35 14.51 8.46
C ALA A 25 -32.42 13.85 9.33
N LYS A 26 -33.25 12.97 8.77
CA LYS A 26 -34.25 12.18 9.52
C LYS A 26 -33.60 11.19 10.48
N LYS A 27 -32.53 10.50 10.06
CA LYS A 27 -31.81 9.48 10.85
C LYS A 27 -31.12 10.10 12.06
N PHE A 28 -30.42 11.21 11.88
CA PHE A 28 -29.63 11.84 12.94
C PHE A 28 -30.42 12.90 13.73
N GLY A 29 -31.35 13.63 13.12
CA GLY A 29 -32.07 14.72 13.78
C GLY A 29 -31.10 15.70 14.46
N ASP A 30 -31.37 16.02 15.73
CA ASP A 30 -30.50 16.90 16.52
C ASP A 30 -29.15 16.27 16.88
N SER A 31 -28.98 14.94 16.77
CA SER A 31 -27.71 14.27 17.03
C SER A 31 -26.72 14.38 15.86
N TRP A 32 -27.07 15.09 14.79
CA TRP A 32 -26.17 15.38 13.68
C TRP A 32 -24.96 16.22 14.12
N TRP A 33 -25.16 17.13 15.06
CA TRP A 33 -24.11 18.03 15.51
C TRP A 33 -23.15 17.29 16.45
N THR A 34 -21.93 17.04 16.01
CA THR A 34 -20.91 16.44 16.88
C THR A 34 -20.27 17.47 17.80
N GLY A 35 -20.29 18.74 17.40
CA GLY A 35 -19.91 19.91 18.20
C GLY A 35 -21.12 20.68 18.74
N LEU A 36 -21.05 22.02 18.68
CA LEU A 36 -22.19 22.87 19.01
C LEU A 36 -23.21 22.89 17.87
N ALA A 37 -24.50 22.81 18.21
CA ALA A 37 -25.57 23.06 17.25
C ALA A 37 -25.54 24.54 16.80
N PRO A 38 -25.96 24.86 15.55
CA PRO A 38 -25.84 26.20 14.97
C PRO A 38 -26.35 27.33 15.87
N GLN A 39 -27.49 27.16 16.53
CA GLN A 39 -28.08 28.20 17.41
C GLN A 39 -27.24 28.53 18.65
N ASN A 40 -26.38 27.60 19.07
CA ASN A 40 -25.51 27.74 20.23
C ASN A 40 -24.08 28.13 19.83
N CYS A 41 -23.79 28.18 18.53
CA CYS A 41 -22.46 28.38 18.00
C CYS A 41 -22.13 29.89 17.89
N PRO A 42 -20.90 30.31 18.24
CA PRO A 42 -20.42 31.66 17.95
C PRO A 42 -20.58 32.00 16.45
N GLY A 43 -20.99 33.23 16.16
CA GLY A 43 -21.31 33.67 14.79
C GLY A 43 -22.76 33.40 14.34
N PHE A 44 -23.61 32.80 15.19
CA PHE A 44 -25.04 32.65 14.87
C PHE A 44 -25.79 33.97 14.95
N ASN A 45 -26.37 34.40 13.83
CA ASN A 45 -27.19 35.60 13.78
C ASN A 45 -28.63 35.25 14.18
N ARG A 46 -29.03 35.59 15.42
CA ARG A 46 -30.38 35.30 15.93
C ARG A 46 -31.49 36.08 15.23
N GLU A 47 -31.19 37.27 14.72
CA GLU A 47 -32.17 38.13 14.04
C GLU A 47 -32.44 37.61 12.62
N LYS A 48 -31.39 37.19 11.92
CA LYS A 48 -31.46 36.72 10.52
C LYS A 48 -31.58 35.18 10.40
N ASN A 49 -31.43 34.46 11.51
CA ASN A 49 -31.61 33.01 11.64
C ASN A 49 -30.68 32.15 10.76
N TYR A 50 -29.39 32.49 10.70
CA TYR A 50 -28.36 31.66 10.04
C TYR A 50 -27.01 31.74 10.77
N LEU A 51 -26.13 30.76 10.51
CA LEU A 51 -24.76 30.74 11.03
C LEU A 51 -23.79 31.37 10.03
N GLN A 52 -22.99 32.33 10.49
CA GLN A 52 -21.98 33.02 9.68
C GLN A 52 -20.58 32.66 10.14
N ALA A 53 -19.59 32.73 9.25
CA ALA A 53 -18.20 32.52 9.62
C ALA A 53 -17.63 33.68 10.45
N LEU A 54 -16.73 33.35 11.37
CA LEU A 54 -15.97 34.33 12.15
C LEU A 54 -14.79 34.92 11.35
N PRO A 55 -14.35 36.16 11.66
CA PRO A 55 -13.14 36.75 11.08
C PRO A 55 -11.88 35.91 11.37
N LEU A 56 -10.86 35.99 10.51
CA LEU A 56 -9.56 35.34 10.67
C LEU A 56 -8.89 35.75 11.99
N LEU A 57 -8.43 34.77 12.76
CA LEU A 57 -7.77 35.01 14.04
C LEU A 57 -6.53 35.90 13.90
N ASN A 58 -6.43 36.87 14.82
CA ASN A 58 -5.26 37.72 14.97
C ASN A 58 -4.42 37.22 16.14
N LEU A 59 -3.28 36.61 15.82
CA LEU A 59 -2.40 35.92 16.76
C LEU A 59 -1.75 36.85 17.81
N ASP A 60 -1.85 38.17 17.66
CA ASP A 60 -1.40 39.14 18.66
C ASP A 60 -2.43 39.39 19.78
N ILE A 61 -3.71 39.18 19.48
CA ILE A 61 -4.80 39.62 20.37
C ILE A 61 -5.80 38.51 20.72
N CYS A 62 -5.79 37.38 20.00
CA CYS A 62 -6.74 36.31 20.23
C CYS A 62 -6.58 35.75 21.64
N THR A 63 -7.71 35.60 22.33
CA THR A 63 -7.81 34.90 23.61
C THR A 63 -8.07 33.42 23.39
N ARG A 64 -7.92 32.59 24.43
CA ARG A 64 -8.37 31.19 24.40
C ARG A 64 -9.82 31.05 23.99
N GLN A 65 -10.68 31.96 24.46
CA GLN A 65 -12.09 31.95 24.08
C GLN A 65 -12.26 32.25 22.59
N ASP A 66 -11.49 33.17 22.01
CA ASP A 66 -11.56 33.45 20.58
C ASP A 66 -11.12 32.23 19.75
N VAL A 67 -10.08 31.50 20.17
CA VAL A 67 -9.64 30.26 19.51
C VAL A 67 -10.71 29.17 19.60
N LEU A 68 -11.35 29.02 20.77
CA LEU A 68 -12.44 28.07 20.98
C LEU A 68 -13.66 28.42 20.12
N ASP A 69 -14.02 29.71 20.07
CA ASP A 69 -15.15 30.20 19.28
C ASP A 69 -14.92 29.99 17.78
N TYR A 70 -13.68 30.20 17.33
CA TYR A 70 -13.27 29.95 15.93
C TYR A 70 -13.39 28.47 15.55
N PHE A 71 -12.88 27.58 16.41
CA PHE A 71 -12.98 26.14 16.25
C PHE A 71 -14.44 25.64 16.25
N ASP A 72 -15.26 26.12 17.19
CA ASP A 72 -16.68 25.74 17.23
C ASP A 72 -17.43 26.21 15.98
N ASN A 73 -17.16 27.44 15.54
CA ASN A 73 -17.79 28.02 14.37
C ASN A 73 -17.48 27.24 13.09
N GLU A 74 -16.21 26.95 12.82
CA GLU A 74 -15.84 26.22 11.61
C GLU A 74 -16.34 24.78 11.60
N TRP A 75 -16.27 24.10 12.74
CA TRP A 75 -16.73 22.72 12.87
C TRP A 75 -18.22 22.61 12.55
N THR A 76 -19.02 23.52 13.12
CA THR A 76 -20.46 23.57 12.87
C THR A 76 -20.79 23.99 11.43
N LEU A 77 -20.00 24.88 10.81
CA LEU A 77 -20.18 25.26 9.40
C LEU A 77 -19.97 24.07 8.47
N THR A 78 -18.91 23.29 8.69
CA THR A 78 -18.68 22.04 7.95
C THR A 78 -19.86 21.09 8.11
N GLU A 79 -20.31 20.83 9.34
CA GLU A 79 -21.47 19.95 9.57
C GLU A 79 -22.76 20.49 8.95
N LEU A 80 -22.96 21.81 8.91
CA LEU A 80 -24.11 22.44 8.29
C LEU A 80 -24.11 22.23 6.77
N LEU A 81 -22.94 22.34 6.13
CA LEU A 81 -22.78 22.04 4.70
C LEU A 81 -23.09 20.57 4.40
N PHE A 82 -22.52 19.62 5.15
CA PHE A 82 -22.74 18.19 4.88
C PHE A 82 -24.17 17.72 5.20
N GLN A 83 -24.87 18.38 6.13
CA GLN A 83 -26.30 18.10 6.40
C GLN A 83 -27.19 18.23 5.15
N SER A 84 -26.77 19.00 4.14
CA SER A 84 -27.52 19.21 2.90
C SER A 84 -27.73 17.94 2.07
N LEU A 85 -26.90 16.91 2.27
CA LEU A 85 -26.89 15.69 1.47
C LEU A 85 -28.00 14.74 1.93
N LYS A 86 -28.93 14.41 1.03
CA LYS A 86 -30.18 13.71 1.40
C LYS A 86 -30.03 12.22 1.70
N THR A 87 -29.05 11.54 1.13
CA THR A 87 -28.88 10.09 1.26
C THR A 87 -27.42 9.71 1.48
N GLU A 88 -27.19 8.60 2.18
CA GLU A 88 -25.85 8.06 2.45
C GLU A 88 -25.09 7.67 1.18
N GLU A 89 -25.82 7.27 0.13
CA GLU A 89 -25.22 6.96 -1.19
C GLU A 89 -24.43 8.15 -1.75
N ILE A 90 -24.90 9.38 -1.54
CA ILE A 90 -24.29 10.59 -2.11
C ILE A 90 -23.00 10.98 -1.39
N TYR A 91 -22.85 10.60 -0.12
CA TYR A 91 -21.59 10.77 0.60
C TYR A 91 -20.49 9.91 -0.03
N VAL A 92 -20.80 8.67 -0.39
CA VAL A 92 -19.79 7.69 -0.87
C VAL A 92 -19.66 7.64 -2.40
N ARG A 93 -20.43 8.46 -3.12
CA ARG A 93 -20.39 8.55 -4.59
C ARG A 93 -19.29 9.52 -5.05
N PRO A 94 -18.36 9.08 -5.92
CA PRO A 94 -17.40 9.98 -6.55
C PRO A 94 -18.08 11.03 -7.45
N PRO A 95 -17.50 12.23 -7.62
CA PRO A 95 -17.95 13.18 -8.63
C PRO A 95 -17.92 12.58 -10.04
N TYR A 96 -18.77 13.09 -10.95
CA TYR A 96 -18.92 12.54 -12.32
C TYR A 96 -17.61 12.56 -13.13
N HIS A 97 -16.69 13.45 -12.77
CA HIS A 97 -15.38 13.55 -13.41
C HIS A 97 -14.34 12.57 -12.87
N GLN A 98 -14.60 11.91 -11.74
CA GLN A 98 -13.73 10.92 -11.05
C GLN A 98 -12.36 11.42 -10.58
N LEU A 99 -12.02 12.68 -10.82
CA LEU A 99 -10.76 13.32 -10.40
C LEU A 99 -10.64 13.63 -8.89
N ARG A 100 -11.70 13.41 -8.10
CA ARG A 100 -11.73 13.69 -6.66
C ARG A 100 -12.37 12.51 -5.92
N HIS A 101 -12.08 12.40 -4.63
CA HIS A 101 -12.73 11.42 -3.76
C HIS A 101 -14.21 11.76 -3.53
N PRO A 102 -15.03 10.81 -3.05
CA PRO A 102 -16.39 11.09 -2.61
C PRO A 102 -16.44 12.02 -1.39
N LEU A 103 -17.61 12.63 -1.17
CA LEU A 103 -17.84 13.60 -0.08
C LEU A 103 -17.59 13.03 1.33
N ILE A 104 -17.71 11.72 1.54
CA ILE A 104 -17.38 11.07 2.82
C ILE A 104 -15.91 11.24 3.20
N PHE A 105 -15.01 11.30 2.20
CA PHE A 105 -13.60 11.60 2.44
C PHE A 105 -13.49 12.99 3.05
N TYR A 106 -14.05 14.00 2.39
CA TYR A 106 -14.00 15.40 2.84
C TYR A 106 -14.66 15.62 4.20
N TYR A 107 -15.74 14.89 4.50
CA TYR A 107 -16.38 14.91 5.79
C TYR A 107 -15.48 14.37 6.91
N GLY A 108 -14.62 13.38 6.64
CA GLY A 108 -13.73 12.79 7.65
C GLY A 108 -12.30 13.35 7.67
N HIS A 109 -11.80 13.81 6.52
CA HIS A 109 -10.40 14.13 6.26
C HIS A 109 -9.88 15.26 7.14
N THR A 110 -10.66 16.34 7.32
CA THR A 110 -10.22 17.50 8.12
C THR A 110 -9.92 17.07 9.56
N CYS A 111 -10.76 16.24 10.15
CA CYS A 111 -10.54 15.69 11.50
C CYS A 111 -9.32 14.78 11.58
N VAL A 112 -9.08 13.96 10.56
CA VAL A 112 -7.86 13.14 10.48
C VAL A 112 -6.62 14.03 10.41
N LEU A 113 -6.66 15.11 9.63
CA LEU A 113 -5.56 16.06 9.57
C LEU A 113 -5.29 16.70 10.94
N PHE A 114 -6.33 17.15 11.68
CA PHE A 114 -6.15 17.61 13.06
C PHE A 114 -5.39 16.57 13.90
N ILE A 115 -5.90 15.34 13.98
CA ILE A 115 -5.31 14.30 14.81
C ILE A 115 -3.86 14.00 14.39
N ASN A 116 -3.60 13.85 13.09
CA ASN A 116 -2.26 13.52 12.60
C ASN A 116 -1.26 14.65 12.80
N LYS A 117 -1.63 15.92 12.53
CA LYS A 117 -0.73 17.06 12.72
C LYS A 117 -0.48 17.34 14.20
N LEU A 118 -1.49 17.21 15.06
CA LEU A 118 -1.33 17.33 16.51
C LEU A 118 -0.41 16.22 17.06
N ARG A 119 -0.51 14.98 16.54
CA ARG A 119 0.40 13.88 16.89
C ARG A 119 1.83 14.14 16.44
N LEU A 120 2.02 14.57 15.19
CA LEU A 120 3.35 14.90 14.65
C LEU A 120 4.02 16.05 15.40
N ALA A 121 3.22 17.02 15.88
CA ALA A 121 3.70 18.12 16.72
C ALA A 121 3.96 17.73 18.18
N GLY A 122 3.56 16.52 18.61
CA GLY A 122 3.70 16.04 19.99
C GLY A 122 2.68 16.61 20.96
N LEU A 123 1.55 17.16 20.48
CA LEU A 123 0.48 17.71 21.33
C LEU A 123 -0.51 16.64 21.81
N ILE A 124 -0.60 15.51 21.11
CA ILE A 124 -1.32 14.31 21.54
C ILE A 124 -0.51 13.06 21.17
N GLU A 125 -0.65 11.96 21.92
CA GLU A 125 0.23 10.79 21.74
C GLU A 125 -0.37 9.70 20.83
N LYS A 126 -1.67 9.43 20.96
CA LYS A 126 -2.32 8.25 20.38
C LYS A 126 -3.29 8.62 19.25
N PRO A 127 -3.46 7.73 18.26
CA PRO A 127 -4.57 7.82 17.32
C PRO A 127 -5.91 7.65 18.06
N ILE A 128 -6.99 8.18 17.49
CA ILE A 128 -8.37 7.95 17.92
C ILE A 128 -8.92 6.70 17.25
N ASP A 129 -8.71 6.56 15.94
CA ASP A 129 -9.11 5.38 15.16
C ASP A 129 -8.15 5.20 13.98
N LEU A 130 -7.19 4.29 14.15
CA LEU A 130 -6.11 4.08 13.18
C LEU A 130 -6.63 3.61 11.80
N TYR A 131 -7.79 2.96 11.73
CA TYR A 131 -8.34 2.53 10.46
C TYR A 131 -8.91 3.72 9.69
N LEU A 132 -9.75 4.52 10.33
CA LEU A 132 -10.34 5.72 9.71
C LEU A 132 -9.26 6.75 9.39
N GLU A 133 -8.28 6.95 10.28
CA GLU A 133 -7.12 7.81 10.03
C GLU A 133 -6.37 7.38 8.77
N LYS A 134 -6.15 6.08 8.53
CA LYS A 134 -5.50 5.61 7.30
C LYS A 134 -6.34 5.79 6.04
N VAL A 135 -7.63 5.48 6.12
CA VAL A 135 -8.54 5.52 4.97
C VAL A 135 -8.82 6.95 4.51
N LEU A 136 -8.80 7.91 5.44
CA LEU A 136 -9.15 9.31 5.20
C LEU A 136 -7.93 10.26 5.19
N GLU A 137 -6.70 9.77 5.34
CA GLU A 137 -5.47 10.60 5.34
C GLU A 137 -4.96 10.91 3.92
N ILE A 138 -5.00 9.93 3.01
CA ILE A 138 -4.35 10.06 1.69
C ILE A 138 -5.26 10.86 0.74
N GLY A 139 -4.81 12.06 0.35
CA GLY A 139 -5.43 12.85 -0.72
C GLY A 139 -5.16 12.27 -2.12
N VAL A 140 -6.00 12.61 -3.10
CA VAL A 140 -5.83 12.20 -4.50
C VAL A 140 -4.78 13.07 -5.20
N ASP A 141 -3.91 12.43 -5.98
CA ASP A 141 -3.01 13.10 -6.93
C ASP A 141 -3.75 13.51 -8.22
N GLU A 142 -3.79 14.81 -8.53
CA GLU A 142 -4.64 15.48 -9.53
C GLU A 142 -4.07 15.42 -10.98
N MET A 143 -3.44 14.32 -11.37
CA MET A 143 -2.45 14.37 -12.47
C MET A 143 -3.02 14.38 -13.90
N SER A 144 -4.24 13.92 -14.14
CA SER A 144 -4.84 13.97 -15.48
C SER A 144 -6.37 13.82 -15.47
N TRP A 145 -7.05 14.49 -16.41
CA TRP A 145 -8.52 14.44 -16.55
C TRP A 145 -9.06 13.09 -17.06
N ASP A 146 -8.18 12.19 -17.51
CA ASP A 146 -8.44 10.84 -18.00
C ASP A 146 -7.94 9.72 -17.05
N ASP A 147 -7.41 10.06 -15.87
CA ASP A 147 -6.99 9.09 -14.86
C ASP A 147 -8.20 8.57 -14.06
N MET A 148 -8.82 7.52 -14.58
CA MET A 148 -10.04 6.89 -14.05
C MET A 148 -9.75 5.79 -13.01
N SER A 149 -8.50 5.63 -12.55
CA SER A 149 -8.05 4.47 -11.75
C SER A 149 -8.31 4.58 -10.24
N LYS A 150 -9.01 5.64 -9.79
CA LYS A 150 -9.07 6.02 -8.38
C LYS A 150 -10.51 5.89 -7.88
N ASN A 151 -10.70 5.25 -6.72
CA ASN A 151 -11.97 4.95 -5.99
C ASN A 151 -12.40 3.46 -5.91
N GLU A 152 -11.47 2.50 -6.02
CA GLU A 152 -11.77 1.05 -5.83
C GLU A 152 -11.93 0.60 -4.35
N MET A 153 -11.88 1.53 -3.40
CA MET A 153 -11.98 1.23 -1.95
C MET A 153 -13.44 1.29 -1.46
N LEU A 154 -13.79 0.42 -0.50
CA LEU A 154 -15.02 0.52 0.27
C LEU A 154 -14.93 1.69 1.27
N TRP A 155 -15.75 2.72 1.07
CA TRP A 155 -15.80 3.89 1.96
C TRP A 155 -16.53 3.57 3.27
N PRO A 156 -16.09 4.13 4.42
CA PRO A 156 -16.79 4.00 5.70
C PRO A 156 -18.21 4.57 5.66
N SER A 157 -19.09 4.11 6.55
CA SER A 157 -20.45 4.64 6.65
C SER A 157 -20.46 6.07 7.20
N VAL A 158 -21.51 6.84 6.90
CA VAL A 158 -21.69 8.20 7.46
C VAL A 158 -21.72 8.14 8.98
N GLN A 159 -22.31 7.08 9.55
CA GLN A 159 -22.39 6.87 10.99
C GLN A 159 -21.02 6.65 11.63
N ASP A 160 -20.13 5.90 10.99
CA ASP A 160 -18.79 5.63 11.52
C ASP A 160 -17.92 6.90 11.49
N VAL A 161 -17.95 7.63 10.37
CA VAL A 161 -17.21 8.90 10.23
C VAL A 161 -17.77 9.95 11.18
N HIS A 162 -19.09 10.05 11.32
CA HIS A 162 -19.76 10.96 12.28
C HIS A 162 -19.35 10.66 13.73
N ALA A 163 -19.38 9.38 14.14
CA ALA A 163 -18.95 8.98 15.48
C ALA A 163 -17.46 9.27 15.73
N TYR A 164 -16.62 9.13 14.70
CA TYR A 164 -15.21 9.49 14.76
C TYR A 164 -15.01 11.00 14.89
N ARG A 165 -15.69 11.80 14.07
CA ARG A 165 -15.71 13.28 14.18
C ARG A 165 -16.03 13.72 15.60
N LYS A 166 -17.04 13.11 16.24
CA LYS A 166 -17.37 13.44 17.65
C LYS A 166 -16.20 13.27 18.61
N LYS A 167 -15.47 12.16 18.51
CA LYS A 167 -14.28 11.92 19.33
C LYS A 167 -13.18 12.94 19.04
N CYS A 168 -12.94 13.25 17.77
CA CYS A 168 -11.98 14.27 17.35
C CYS A 168 -12.32 15.64 17.94
N TYR A 169 -13.59 16.06 17.85
CA TYR A 169 -14.08 17.30 18.43
C TYR A 169 -13.74 17.40 19.92
N ASP A 170 -14.06 16.36 20.70
CA ASP A 170 -13.84 16.35 22.14
C ASP A 170 -12.33 16.44 22.48
N VAL A 171 -11.46 15.77 21.72
CA VAL A 171 -9.99 15.82 21.90
C VAL A 171 -9.43 17.20 21.56
N ILE A 172 -9.81 17.78 20.42
CA ILE A 172 -9.31 19.09 19.98
C ILE A 172 -9.81 20.19 20.92
N ARG A 173 -11.09 20.14 21.30
CA ARG A 173 -11.67 21.06 22.27
C ARG A 173 -10.95 20.98 23.62
N HIS A 174 -10.66 19.76 24.09
CA HIS A 174 -9.91 19.57 25.33
C HIS A 174 -8.50 20.18 25.24
N LEU A 175 -7.79 20.02 24.13
CA LEU A 175 -6.49 20.65 23.91
C LEU A 175 -6.61 22.19 23.99
N ILE A 176 -7.57 22.80 23.29
CA ILE A 176 -7.79 24.25 23.29
C ILE A 176 -8.07 24.76 24.71
N LEU A 177 -8.91 24.05 25.45
CA LEU A 177 -9.32 24.43 26.80
C LEU A 177 -8.23 24.28 27.85
N ASN A 178 -7.20 23.47 27.62
CA ASN A 178 -6.23 23.11 28.67
C ASN A 178 -4.77 23.46 28.33
N HIS A 179 -4.40 23.67 27.06
CA HIS A 179 -3.00 23.96 26.72
C HIS A 179 -2.56 25.34 27.26
N PRO A 180 -1.48 25.44 28.05
CA PRO A 180 -1.11 26.68 28.74
C PRO A 180 -0.73 27.79 27.76
N ASP A 181 -0.07 27.45 26.65
CA ASP A 181 0.42 28.45 25.69
C ASP A 181 -0.67 29.12 24.84
N ILE A 182 -1.92 28.65 24.91
CA ILE A 182 -3.06 29.33 24.27
C ILE A 182 -3.51 30.56 25.07
N GLU A 183 -3.28 30.59 26.39
CA GLU A 183 -3.51 31.80 27.21
C GLU A 183 -2.30 32.75 27.20
N ASN A 184 -1.17 32.31 26.65
CA ASN A 184 0.09 33.04 26.73
C ASN A 184 0.01 34.28 25.83
N LYS A 185 0.38 35.44 26.38
CA LYS A 185 0.38 36.72 25.63
C LYS A 185 1.44 36.77 24.52
N ASN A 186 2.30 35.76 24.43
CA ASN A 186 3.28 35.64 23.36
C ASN A 186 2.65 35.00 22.13
N ARG A 187 2.79 35.67 20.98
CA ARG A 187 2.32 35.17 19.68
C ARG A 187 2.86 33.76 19.40
N VAL A 188 1.97 32.84 19.02
CA VAL A 188 2.36 31.52 18.48
C VAL A 188 3.03 31.73 17.12
N LYS A 189 4.28 31.24 16.99
CA LYS A 189 5.08 31.33 15.77
C LYS A 189 5.07 29.99 15.03
N SER A 190 5.50 30.01 13.77
CA SER A 190 5.57 28.82 12.90
C SER A 190 6.49 27.71 13.40
N ASP A 191 7.45 28.00 14.27
CA ASP A 191 8.31 26.99 14.87
C ASP A 191 7.66 26.24 16.05
N SER A 192 6.58 26.77 16.62
CA SER A 192 5.84 26.20 17.74
C SER A 192 5.07 24.93 17.37
N ALA A 193 4.99 23.98 18.30
CA ALA A 193 4.13 22.80 18.15
C ALA A 193 2.65 23.21 17.94
N LEU A 194 2.21 24.26 18.65
CA LEU A 194 0.86 24.79 18.53
C LEU A 194 0.51 25.25 17.11
N TRP A 195 1.47 25.56 16.25
CA TRP A 195 1.21 25.91 14.85
C TRP A 195 0.41 24.83 14.09
N SER A 196 0.52 23.56 14.50
CA SER A 196 -0.29 22.47 13.92
C SER A 196 -1.80 22.67 14.15
N LEU A 197 -2.20 23.33 15.24
CA LEU A 197 -3.60 23.65 15.51
C LEU A 197 -4.12 24.67 14.48
N TRP A 198 -3.44 25.81 14.33
CA TRP A 198 -3.82 26.84 13.34
C TRP A 198 -3.79 26.30 11.92
N MET A 199 -2.77 25.50 11.58
CA MET A 199 -2.71 24.80 10.30
C MET A 199 -3.96 23.96 10.05
N SER A 200 -4.46 23.26 11.08
CA SER A 200 -5.62 22.40 10.95
C SER A 200 -6.94 23.19 10.90
N LEU A 201 -7.07 24.28 11.67
CA LEU A 201 -8.22 25.19 11.61
C LEU A 201 -8.36 25.77 10.18
N GLU A 202 -7.27 26.32 9.64
CA GLU A 202 -7.29 26.93 8.31
C GLU A 202 -7.41 25.89 7.18
N HIS A 203 -6.96 24.65 7.41
CA HIS A 203 -7.17 23.55 6.47
C HIS A 203 -8.65 23.14 6.38
N GLU A 204 -9.39 23.16 7.50
CA GLU A 204 -10.83 22.88 7.49
C GLU A 204 -11.60 23.90 6.65
N LYS A 205 -11.19 25.18 6.66
CA LYS A 205 -11.79 26.23 5.83
C LYS A 205 -11.61 25.99 4.32
N ILE A 206 -10.41 25.57 3.89
CA ILE A 206 -10.15 25.17 2.50
C ILE A 206 -11.10 24.05 2.06
N HIS A 207 -11.32 23.07 2.93
CA HIS A 207 -12.20 21.94 2.63
C HIS A 207 -13.69 22.28 2.72
N PHE A 208 -14.08 23.29 3.50
CA PHE A 208 -15.43 23.81 3.50
C PHE A 208 -15.80 24.39 2.13
N GLU A 209 -14.95 25.24 1.54
CA GLU A 209 -15.16 25.77 0.18
C GLU A 209 -15.01 24.68 -0.89
N THR A 210 -13.99 23.84 -0.81
CA THR A 210 -13.82 22.75 -1.78
C THR A 210 -15.05 21.84 -1.81
N SER A 211 -15.61 21.52 -0.63
CA SER A 211 -16.81 20.68 -0.54
C SER A 211 -18.05 21.38 -1.09
N SER A 212 -18.18 22.71 -0.96
CA SER A 212 -19.33 23.44 -1.52
C SER A 212 -19.36 23.38 -3.04
N VAL A 213 -18.19 23.42 -3.69
CA VAL A 213 -18.07 23.24 -5.14
C VAL A 213 -18.48 21.82 -5.55
N LEU A 214 -17.95 20.79 -4.87
CA LEU A 214 -18.27 19.39 -5.17
C LEU A 214 -19.77 19.08 -4.95
N ILE A 215 -20.37 19.67 -3.91
CA ILE A 215 -21.81 19.54 -3.64
C ILE A 215 -22.63 20.24 -4.73
N ARG A 216 -22.17 21.37 -5.26
CA ARG A 216 -22.81 22.07 -6.38
C ARG A 216 -22.79 21.26 -7.68
N GLU A 217 -21.80 20.39 -7.86
CA GLU A 217 -21.70 19.46 -9.00
C GLU A 217 -22.64 18.25 -8.90
N LEU A 218 -23.28 18.02 -7.74
CA LEU A 218 -24.26 16.96 -7.58
C LEU A 218 -25.60 17.30 -8.25
N PRO A 219 -26.37 16.28 -8.67
CA PRO A 219 -27.72 16.50 -9.16
C PRO A 219 -28.59 17.18 -8.08
N ILE A 220 -29.30 18.24 -8.47
CA ILE A 220 -30.08 19.13 -7.60
C ILE A 220 -31.04 18.37 -6.67
N GLN A 221 -31.61 17.25 -7.12
CA GLN A 221 -32.59 16.48 -6.34
C GLN A 221 -32.01 15.84 -5.07
N TYR A 222 -30.70 15.63 -5.00
CA TYR A 222 -30.01 14.97 -3.88
C TYR A 222 -29.49 15.91 -2.81
N VAL A 223 -29.70 17.22 -2.99
CA VAL A 223 -29.30 18.25 -2.04
C VAL A 223 -30.52 19.06 -1.61
N GLU A 224 -30.41 19.73 -0.47
CA GLU A 224 -31.37 20.72 0.00
C GLU A 224 -30.67 21.83 0.80
N THR A 225 -31.23 23.03 0.79
CA THR A 225 -30.71 24.15 1.57
C THR A 225 -30.87 23.88 3.07
N PRO A 226 -29.78 23.82 3.85
CA PRO A 226 -29.86 23.61 5.30
C PRO A 226 -30.61 24.74 6.02
N LYS A 227 -31.31 24.42 7.10
CA LYS A 227 -32.20 25.38 7.82
C LYS A 227 -31.53 26.68 8.27
N TYR A 228 -30.26 26.62 8.66
CA TYR A 228 -29.50 27.77 9.17
C TYR A 228 -28.40 28.22 8.20
N TRP A 229 -28.55 27.89 6.92
CA TRP A 229 -27.63 28.29 5.86
C TRP A 229 -27.72 29.79 5.57
N ALA A 230 -26.59 30.42 5.22
CA ALA A 230 -26.59 31.83 4.83
C ALA A 230 -27.48 32.04 3.58
N PRO A 231 -28.27 33.12 3.52
CA PRO A 231 -29.13 33.38 2.37
C PRO A 231 -28.32 33.73 1.11
N LEU A 232 -28.95 33.60 -0.05
CA LEU A 232 -28.43 34.15 -1.31
C LEU A 232 -28.36 35.67 -1.24
N HIS A 233 -27.44 36.28 -1.99
CA HIS A 233 -27.34 37.74 -2.06
C HIS A 233 -28.65 38.35 -2.57
N PRO A 234 -29.25 39.38 -1.91
CA PRO A 234 -30.62 39.85 -2.17
C PRO A 234 -30.94 40.24 -3.62
N SER A 235 -29.92 40.58 -4.41
CA SER A 235 -30.09 40.88 -5.84
C SER A 235 -30.60 39.68 -6.67
N TYR A 236 -30.58 38.45 -6.15
CA TYR A 236 -31.10 37.28 -6.87
C TYR A 236 -32.59 37.45 -7.21
N ALA A 237 -33.36 38.09 -6.33
CA ALA A 237 -34.82 38.28 -6.46
C ALA A 237 -35.24 39.33 -7.51
N LYS A 238 -34.29 40.01 -8.17
CA LYS A 238 -34.61 40.94 -9.26
C LYS A 238 -35.17 40.16 -10.46
N ILE A 239 -36.34 40.58 -10.96
CA ILE A 239 -36.89 40.08 -12.23
C ILE A 239 -35.97 40.55 -13.37
N ARG A 240 -35.55 39.62 -14.22
CA ARG A 240 -34.63 39.86 -15.33
C ARG A 240 -35.20 39.34 -16.64
N ASN A 241 -34.71 39.88 -17.75
CA ASN A 241 -35.05 39.34 -19.07
C ASN A 241 -34.47 37.93 -19.24
N LEU A 242 -35.20 37.07 -19.93
CA LEU A 242 -34.70 35.73 -20.30
C LEU A 242 -33.49 35.83 -21.25
N PHE A 243 -33.47 36.87 -22.09
CA PHE A 243 -32.35 37.21 -22.96
C PHE A 243 -31.80 38.57 -22.52
N PRO A 244 -30.56 38.64 -22.04
CA PRO A 244 -30.03 39.87 -21.45
C PRO A 244 -29.73 40.92 -22.51
N VAL A 245 -29.95 42.18 -22.15
CA VAL A 245 -29.59 43.36 -22.94
C VAL A 245 -28.47 44.12 -22.23
N ALA A 246 -27.37 44.34 -22.95
CA ALA A 246 -26.24 45.12 -22.50
C ALA A 246 -26.67 46.52 -22.03
N ASN A 247 -26.10 46.98 -20.91
CA ASN A 247 -26.40 48.24 -20.22
C ASN A 247 -27.83 48.37 -19.66
N VAL A 248 -28.61 47.30 -19.68
CA VAL A 248 -29.93 47.19 -19.02
C VAL A 248 -29.91 46.10 -17.95
N ASP A 249 -29.64 44.86 -18.36
CA ASP A 249 -29.62 43.69 -17.46
C ASP A 249 -28.25 43.47 -16.80
N TYR A 250 -27.19 43.94 -17.45
CA TYR A 250 -25.81 43.96 -16.95
C TYR A 250 -25.08 45.17 -17.55
N LYS A 251 -24.04 45.67 -16.88
CA LYS A 251 -23.22 46.76 -17.40
C LYS A 251 -22.07 46.19 -18.23
N GLU A 252 -21.83 46.73 -19.42
CA GLU A 252 -20.63 46.36 -20.17
C GLU A 252 -19.37 46.84 -19.44
N ASN A 253 -18.35 45.99 -19.42
CA ASN A 253 -17.13 46.31 -18.71
C ASN A 253 -16.34 47.42 -19.40
N THR A 254 -15.66 48.24 -18.60
CA THR A 254 -14.80 49.33 -19.08
C THR A 254 -13.36 49.07 -18.68
N TRP A 255 -12.41 49.48 -19.52
CA TRP A 255 -10.98 49.34 -19.24
C TRP A 255 -10.47 50.45 -18.30
N VAL A 256 -9.85 50.05 -17.19
CA VAL A 256 -9.18 50.95 -16.25
C VAL A 256 -7.67 50.88 -16.48
N LYS A 257 -7.02 52.04 -16.64
CA LYS A 257 -5.57 52.14 -16.85
C LYS A 257 -4.83 52.25 -15.52
N TYR A 258 -3.76 51.47 -15.38
CA TYR A 258 -2.84 51.50 -14.27
C TYR A 258 -1.45 51.91 -14.78
N PRO A 259 -0.77 52.87 -14.13
CA PRO A 259 0.58 53.28 -14.52
C PRO A 259 1.59 52.16 -14.23
N GLU A 260 2.78 52.27 -14.82
CA GLU A 260 3.91 51.44 -14.45
C GLU A 260 4.16 51.52 -12.93
N LYS A 261 4.44 50.37 -12.31
CA LYS A 261 4.64 50.28 -10.87
C LYS A 261 5.41 49.02 -10.51
N THR A 262 6.26 49.11 -9.49
CA THR A 262 6.84 47.95 -8.82
C THR A 262 5.97 47.51 -7.65
N VAL A 263 5.69 46.20 -7.55
CA VAL A 263 4.98 45.58 -6.44
C VAL A 263 5.85 44.55 -5.74
N ILE A 264 5.56 44.31 -4.45
CA ILE A 264 6.25 43.31 -3.64
C ILE A 264 5.28 42.17 -3.34
N LEU A 265 5.71 40.95 -3.64
CA LEU A 265 5.02 39.71 -3.31
C LEU A 265 5.64 39.08 -2.06
N GLY A 266 4.80 38.44 -1.25
CA GLY A 266 5.20 37.69 -0.07
C GLY A 266 4.71 38.26 1.25
N LYS A 267 4.32 37.35 2.15
CA LYS A 267 3.92 37.59 3.54
C LYS A 267 5.17 37.68 4.40
N ALA A 268 5.26 38.73 5.23
CA ALA A 268 6.38 38.88 6.16
C ALA A 268 6.23 37.96 7.38
N ASP A 269 7.36 37.49 7.94
CA ASP A 269 7.37 36.60 9.12
C ASP A 269 6.73 37.20 10.37
N ASN A 270 6.60 38.53 10.44
CA ASN A 270 6.00 39.26 11.55
C ASN A 270 4.51 39.61 11.31
N GLU A 271 3.88 39.07 10.27
CA GLU A 271 2.44 39.22 10.05
C GLU A 271 1.61 38.58 11.17
N LYS A 272 0.43 39.16 11.41
CA LYS A 272 -0.40 38.87 12.61
C LYS A 272 -1.30 37.64 12.49
N SER A 273 -1.38 37.05 11.31
CA SER A 273 -2.21 35.88 11.01
C SER A 273 -1.37 34.68 10.62
N PHE A 274 -2.00 33.51 10.65
CA PHE A 274 -1.47 32.30 10.00
C PHE A 274 -1.14 32.57 8.53
N GLY A 275 -0.29 31.72 7.94
CA GLY A 275 -0.03 31.70 6.50
C GLY A 275 0.54 30.35 6.08
N TRP A 276 0.32 29.97 4.83
CA TRP A 276 0.85 28.77 4.22
C TRP A 276 2.29 28.95 3.75
N ASP A 277 3.03 27.85 3.58
CA ASP A 277 4.45 27.87 3.23
C ASP A 277 4.74 28.64 1.93
N ASN A 278 3.84 28.57 0.95
CA ASN A 278 3.97 29.25 -0.34
C ASN A 278 3.81 30.78 -0.28
N GLU A 279 3.35 31.32 0.85
CA GLU A 279 3.04 32.73 1.00
C GLU A 279 4.23 33.50 1.57
N TYR A 280 5.13 32.79 2.28
CA TYR A 280 6.35 33.38 2.81
C TYR A 280 7.46 33.41 1.76
N GLY A 281 8.33 34.41 1.91
CA GLY A 281 9.38 34.72 0.95
C GLY A 281 9.24 36.14 0.42
N HIS A 282 9.98 36.45 -0.63
CA HIS A 282 10.00 37.78 -1.22
C HIS A 282 10.10 37.69 -2.74
N ARG A 283 9.43 38.56 -3.48
CA ARG A 283 9.73 38.82 -4.89
C ARG A 283 9.33 40.24 -5.26
N GLU A 284 10.23 40.96 -5.91
CA GLU A 284 9.95 42.27 -6.47
C GLU A 284 9.56 42.11 -7.96
N VAL A 285 8.42 42.67 -8.35
CA VAL A 285 7.90 42.57 -9.73
C VAL A 285 7.69 43.96 -10.30
N SER A 286 8.40 44.26 -11.39
CA SER A 286 8.22 45.50 -12.16
C SER A 286 7.13 45.29 -13.20
N LEU A 287 6.06 46.08 -13.12
CA LEU A 287 4.91 46.04 -14.03
C LEU A 287 4.99 47.21 -15.01
N ALA A 288 4.86 46.91 -16.30
CA ALA A 288 4.59 47.93 -17.30
C ALA A 288 3.16 48.47 -17.13
N ALA A 289 2.89 49.65 -17.68
CA ALA A 289 1.54 50.20 -17.68
C ALA A 289 0.57 49.22 -18.37
N PHE A 290 -0.58 48.97 -17.74
CA PHE A 290 -1.55 47.99 -18.21
C PHE A 290 -2.98 48.53 -18.09
N GLN A 291 -3.91 47.85 -18.74
CA GLN A 291 -5.34 48.03 -18.50
C GLN A 291 -5.95 46.73 -18.00
N SER A 292 -6.96 46.85 -17.15
CA SER A 292 -7.81 45.72 -16.75
C SER A 292 -9.28 46.11 -16.80
N SER A 293 -10.14 45.14 -17.05
CA SER A 293 -11.58 45.30 -16.93
C SER A 293 -11.92 45.79 -15.50
N GLN A 294 -12.77 46.82 -15.41
CA GLN A 294 -13.15 47.47 -14.16
C GLN A 294 -13.74 46.48 -13.16
N THR A 295 -14.54 45.52 -13.62
CA THR A 295 -15.18 44.47 -12.83
C THR A 295 -14.81 43.08 -13.37
N GLN A 296 -15.24 42.02 -12.67
CA GLN A 296 -15.25 40.67 -13.25
C GLN A 296 -16.21 40.60 -14.44
N VAL A 297 -15.91 39.69 -15.39
CA VAL A 297 -16.79 39.41 -16.52
C VAL A 297 -18.10 38.81 -16.01
N THR A 298 -19.23 39.38 -16.42
CA THR A 298 -20.54 38.94 -15.93
C THR A 298 -21.11 37.77 -16.73
N ASN A 299 -22.14 37.11 -16.19
CA ASN A 299 -22.93 36.12 -16.92
C ASN A 299 -23.51 36.72 -18.21
N GLY A 300 -23.96 37.98 -18.17
CA GLY A 300 -24.52 38.68 -19.33
C GLY A 300 -23.48 38.94 -20.42
N GLU A 301 -22.26 39.31 -20.05
CA GLU A 301 -21.14 39.46 -21.01
C GLU A 301 -20.75 38.11 -21.61
N PHE A 302 -20.59 37.08 -20.78
CA PHE A 302 -20.23 35.72 -21.23
C PHE A 302 -21.33 35.08 -22.09
N TYR A 303 -22.59 35.44 -21.86
CA TYR A 303 -23.72 34.95 -22.64
C TYR A 303 -23.58 35.25 -24.14
N GLU A 304 -22.98 36.38 -24.50
CA GLU A 304 -22.75 36.72 -25.90
C GLU A 304 -21.83 35.71 -26.61
N PHE A 305 -20.82 35.18 -25.91
CA PHE A 305 -19.90 34.17 -26.42
C PHE A 305 -20.58 32.81 -26.62
N VAL A 306 -21.49 32.45 -25.70
CA VAL A 306 -22.28 31.22 -25.81
C VAL A 306 -23.32 31.33 -26.93
N LYS A 307 -24.07 32.45 -26.96
CA LYS A 307 -25.14 32.72 -27.93
C LYS A 307 -24.64 32.81 -29.37
N SER A 308 -23.43 33.33 -29.61
CA SER A 308 -22.88 33.40 -30.97
C SER A 308 -22.54 32.02 -31.56
N GLY A 309 -22.54 30.97 -30.74
CA GLY A 309 -22.07 29.63 -31.10
C GLY A 309 -20.54 29.51 -31.11
N ASP A 310 -19.82 30.59 -30.83
CA ASP A 310 -18.35 30.62 -30.86
C ASP A 310 -17.72 29.82 -29.72
N TYR A 311 -18.40 29.68 -28.59
CA TYR A 311 -17.98 28.78 -27.51
C TYR A 311 -17.65 27.36 -28.01
N SER A 312 -18.36 26.89 -29.05
CA SER A 312 -18.16 25.56 -29.65
C SER A 312 -17.12 25.52 -30.77
N LYS A 313 -16.56 26.65 -31.21
CA LYS A 313 -15.51 26.69 -32.24
C LYS A 313 -14.15 26.38 -31.66
N ASP A 314 -13.31 25.68 -32.41
CA ASP A 314 -11.99 25.24 -31.92
C ASP A 314 -10.97 26.39 -31.87
N GLU A 315 -11.12 27.42 -32.70
CA GLU A 315 -10.15 28.52 -32.87
C GLU A 315 -9.94 29.39 -31.61
N PHE A 316 -10.88 29.38 -30.67
CA PHE A 316 -10.79 30.17 -29.44
C PHE A 316 -10.16 29.41 -28.27
N TRP A 317 -9.96 28.11 -28.40
CA TRP A 317 -9.51 27.27 -27.28
C TRP A 317 -8.02 26.96 -27.41
N GLU A 318 -7.30 27.12 -26.31
CA GLU A 318 -5.93 26.61 -26.20
C GLU A 318 -5.92 25.07 -26.33
N PRO A 319 -4.81 24.45 -26.77
CA PRO A 319 -4.77 23.02 -27.10
C PRO A 319 -5.31 22.09 -26.00
N GLU A 320 -4.92 22.30 -24.73
CA GLU A 320 -5.41 21.50 -23.60
C GLU A 320 -6.90 21.76 -23.31
N GLY A 321 -7.31 23.03 -23.29
CA GLY A 321 -8.71 23.41 -23.10
C GLY A 321 -9.63 22.86 -24.18
N LEU A 322 -9.15 22.79 -25.43
CA LEU A 322 -9.86 22.18 -26.55
C LEU A 322 -10.08 20.67 -26.34
N GLN A 323 -9.04 19.96 -25.87
CA GLN A 323 -9.14 18.53 -25.55
C GLN A 323 -10.16 18.31 -24.43
N TRP A 324 -10.03 19.06 -23.34
CA TRP A 324 -10.97 19.00 -22.21
C TRP A 324 -12.41 19.27 -22.64
N ARG A 325 -12.65 20.34 -23.42
CA ARG A 325 -14.00 20.71 -23.87
C ARG A 325 -14.62 19.61 -24.73
N LYS A 326 -13.84 19.05 -25.68
CA LYS A 326 -14.27 17.95 -26.54
C LYS A 326 -14.56 16.68 -25.73
N PHE A 327 -13.70 16.36 -24.76
CA PHE A 327 -13.90 15.23 -23.87
C PHE A 327 -15.17 15.36 -23.02
N ARG A 328 -15.39 16.53 -22.42
CA ARG A 328 -16.58 16.82 -21.61
C ARG A 328 -17.83 17.06 -22.44
N ASN A 329 -17.68 17.32 -23.75
CA ASN A 329 -18.75 17.70 -24.66
C ASN A 329 -19.61 18.86 -24.11
N THR A 330 -18.96 19.85 -23.49
CA THR A 330 -19.64 21.01 -22.91
C THR A 330 -19.91 22.10 -23.97
N ARG A 331 -21.02 22.81 -23.83
CA ARG A 331 -21.47 23.87 -24.77
C ARG A 331 -21.78 25.21 -24.09
N ARG A 332 -21.60 25.27 -22.77
CA ARG A 332 -21.88 26.40 -21.88
C ARG A 332 -21.16 26.19 -20.54
N PRO A 333 -21.06 27.21 -19.69
CA PRO A 333 -20.52 27.06 -18.34
C PRO A 333 -21.22 25.94 -17.54
N THR A 334 -20.44 25.21 -16.74
CA THR A 334 -20.91 23.99 -16.03
C THR A 334 -22.12 24.22 -15.12
N PHE A 335 -22.23 25.40 -14.51
CA PHE A 335 -23.32 25.74 -13.61
C PHE A 335 -24.50 26.45 -14.30
N TRP A 336 -24.49 26.55 -15.64
CA TRP A 336 -25.64 27.00 -16.41
C TRP A 336 -26.50 25.81 -16.82
N SER A 337 -27.72 25.74 -16.30
CA SER A 337 -28.69 24.71 -16.67
C SER A 337 -29.66 25.25 -17.72
N ALA A 338 -30.05 24.42 -18.69
CA ALA A 338 -31.02 24.82 -19.71
C ALA A 338 -32.44 24.82 -19.14
N SER A 339 -33.17 25.91 -19.33
CA SER A 339 -34.57 26.08 -18.89
C SER A 339 -35.60 25.64 -19.95
N GLY A 340 -35.15 25.21 -21.13
CA GLY A 340 -35.97 24.82 -22.28
C GLY A 340 -35.21 23.90 -23.25
N PRO A 341 -35.74 23.62 -24.45
CA PRO A 341 -35.04 22.85 -25.48
C PRO A 341 -33.62 23.37 -25.75
N GLU A 342 -32.68 22.44 -25.87
CA GLU A 342 -31.28 22.74 -26.14
C GLU A 342 -31.14 23.56 -27.44
N GLY A 343 -30.45 24.71 -27.37
CA GLY A 343 -30.25 25.62 -28.51
C GLY A 343 -31.10 26.90 -28.51
N LEU A 344 -32.07 27.05 -27.60
CA LEU A 344 -32.77 28.33 -27.40
C LEU A 344 -31.96 29.35 -26.59
N HIS A 345 -30.83 28.93 -26.02
CA HIS A 345 -29.98 29.75 -25.15
C HIS A 345 -30.71 30.32 -23.92
N GLU A 346 -31.69 29.57 -23.40
CA GLU A 346 -32.42 29.90 -22.18
C GLU A 346 -31.79 29.17 -20.99
N TYR A 347 -31.24 29.93 -20.04
CA TYR A 347 -30.44 29.37 -18.94
C TYR A 347 -30.93 29.81 -17.57
N GLN A 348 -30.76 28.94 -16.58
CA GLN A 348 -30.84 29.21 -15.14
C GLN A 348 -29.47 28.97 -14.51
N LEU A 349 -29.21 29.61 -13.37
CA LEU A 349 -27.97 29.42 -12.62
C LEU A 349 -28.17 28.38 -11.51
N ARG A 350 -27.30 27.37 -11.50
CA ARG A 350 -27.15 26.42 -10.38
C ARG A 350 -26.35 27.10 -9.27
N THR A 351 -26.97 27.44 -8.14
CA THR A 351 -26.25 27.79 -6.89
C THR A 351 -25.85 26.50 -6.16
N ILE A 352 -25.31 26.56 -4.94
CA ILE A 352 -24.91 25.36 -4.17
C ILE A 352 -26.11 24.40 -3.99
N PHE A 353 -27.30 24.93 -3.68
CA PHE A 353 -28.49 24.12 -3.34
C PHE A 353 -29.73 24.40 -4.18
N GLU A 354 -29.72 25.44 -4.99
CA GLU A 354 -30.93 25.93 -5.68
C GLU A 354 -30.66 26.17 -7.17
N MET A 355 -31.73 26.15 -7.96
CA MET A 355 -31.76 26.69 -9.31
C MET A 355 -32.47 28.04 -9.25
N ILE A 356 -31.80 29.08 -9.75
CA ILE A 356 -32.37 30.44 -9.78
C ILE A 356 -32.40 30.99 -11.20
N ASP A 357 -33.25 31.98 -11.43
CA ASP A 357 -33.24 32.77 -12.67
C ASP A 357 -31.86 33.40 -12.88
N MET A 358 -31.38 33.39 -14.12
CA MET A 358 -30.00 33.77 -14.44
C MET A 358 -29.70 35.22 -14.03
N PRO A 359 -28.77 35.45 -13.08
CA PRO A 359 -28.38 36.79 -12.70
C PRO A 359 -27.29 37.32 -13.65
N TRP A 360 -27.73 38.01 -14.70
CA TRP A 360 -26.85 38.52 -15.76
C TRP A 360 -25.79 39.52 -15.29
N ASP A 361 -26.03 40.23 -14.19
CA ASP A 361 -25.11 41.19 -13.58
C ASP A 361 -24.09 40.56 -12.61
N TRP A 362 -24.20 39.26 -12.32
CA TRP A 362 -23.24 38.56 -11.46
C TRP A 362 -22.03 38.08 -12.27
N PRO A 363 -20.86 37.88 -11.64
CA PRO A 363 -19.71 37.25 -12.28
C PRO A 363 -20.09 35.90 -12.89
N VAL A 364 -19.53 35.61 -14.06
CA VAL A 364 -19.60 34.27 -14.62
C VAL A 364 -18.63 33.37 -13.85
N GLU A 365 -19.12 32.20 -13.44
CA GLU A 365 -18.31 31.18 -12.76
C GLU A 365 -17.87 30.12 -13.77
N VAL A 366 -16.57 30.08 -14.05
CA VAL A 366 -15.95 29.26 -15.11
C VAL A 366 -14.61 28.70 -14.64
N ASN A 367 -14.09 27.71 -15.38
CA ASN A 367 -12.71 27.27 -15.21
C ASN A 367 -11.73 28.14 -16.04
N HIS A 368 -10.43 27.87 -15.91
CA HIS A 368 -9.37 28.65 -16.55
C HIS A 368 -9.44 28.58 -18.08
N HIS A 369 -9.67 27.39 -18.65
CA HIS A 369 -9.77 27.20 -20.10
C HIS A 369 -10.92 28.00 -20.72
N GLU A 370 -12.09 28.00 -20.07
CA GLU A 370 -13.26 28.78 -20.49
C GLU A 370 -12.97 30.29 -20.45
N ALA A 371 -12.28 30.78 -19.42
CA ALA A 371 -11.88 32.18 -19.30
C ALA A 371 -10.90 32.60 -20.40
N LYS A 372 -9.85 31.80 -20.67
CA LYS A 372 -8.90 32.05 -21.76
C LYS A 372 -9.59 32.08 -23.13
N ALA A 373 -10.54 31.17 -23.35
CA ALA A 373 -11.30 31.13 -24.60
C ALA A 373 -12.18 32.37 -24.80
N TYR A 374 -12.79 32.88 -23.72
CA TYR A 374 -13.52 34.15 -23.77
C TYR A 374 -12.60 35.33 -24.09
N CYS A 375 -11.41 35.42 -23.50
CA CYS A 375 -10.44 36.47 -23.82
C CYS A 375 -10.05 36.47 -25.30
N ALA A 376 -9.74 35.30 -25.86
CA ALA A 376 -9.42 35.15 -27.29
C ALA A 376 -10.60 35.55 -28.19
N TRP A 377 -11.82 35.13 -27.83
CA TRP A 377 -13.03 35.52 -28.54
C TRP A 377 -13.27 37.03 -28.50
N LYS A 378 -13.16 37.64 -27.32
CA LYS A 378 -13.42 39.05 -27.11
C LYS A 378 -12.37 39.92 -27.81
N GLN A 379 -11.10 39.51 -27.83
CA GLN A 379 -10.05 40.16 -28.61
C GLN A 379 -10.39 40.20 -30.11
N LYS A 380 -10.83 39.07 -30.67
CA LYS A 380 -11.24 38.98 -32.08
C LYS A 380 -12.49 39.82 -32.37
N LYS A 381 -13.46 39.80 -31.46
CA LYS A 381 -14.70 40.59 -31.56
C LYS A 381 -14.43 42.10 -31.54
N ASP A 382 -13.54 42.54 -30.66
CA ASP A 382 -13.17 43.94 -30.49
C ASP A 382 -12.14 44.41 -31.54
N GLN A 383 -11.59 43.50 -32.37
CA GLN A 383 -10.55 43.77 -33.37
C GLN A 383 -9.31 44.45 -32.77
N SER A 384 -8.94 44.07 -31.54
CA SER A 384 -7.82 44.68 -30.83
C SER A 384 -6.47 44.09 -31.28
N GLU A 385 -5.47 44.96 -31.45
CA GLU A 385 -4.06 44.57 -31.64
C GLU A 385 -3.37 44.21 -30.31
N LEU A 386 -3.95 44.60 -29.17
CA LEU A 386 -3.46 44.24 -27.84
C LEU A 386 -3.94 42.83 -27.43
N HIS A 387 -3.08 42.10 -26.73
CA HIS A 387 -3.38 40.74 -26.31
C HIS A 387 -4.29 40.71 -25.05
N TYR A 388 -5.52 40.22 -25.20
CA TYR A 388 -6.45 40.07 -24.07
C TYR A 388 -6.14 38.76 -23.33
N ARG A 389 -5.97 38.87 -22.01
CA ARG A 389 -5.59 37.75 -21.13
C ARG A 389 -6.20 37.90 -19.73
N LEU A 390 -5.89 36.96 -18.85
CA LEU A 390 -6.21 37.07 -17.43
C LEU A 390 -5.21 38.00 -16.72
N LEU A 391 -5.54 38.47 -15.52
CA LEU A 391 -4.61 39.24 -14.68
C LEU A 391 -3.37 38.42 -14.30
N THR A 392 -2.21 39.07 -14.15
CA THR A 392 -1.08 38.46 -13.46
C THR A 392 -1.17 38.66 -11.94
N GLU A 393 -0.42 37.87 -11.15
CA GLU A 393 -0.32 38.01 -9.69
C GLU A 393 0.11 39.44 -9.34
N GLY A 394 1.14 39.96 -10.00
CA GLY A 394 1.64 41.31 -9.79
C GLY A 394 0.58 42.39 -10.08
N GLU A 395 -0.20 42.24 -11.14
CA GLU A 395 -1.29 43.17 -11.45
C GLU A 395 -2.44 43.10 -10.46
N HIS A 396 -2.81 41.92 -9.99
CA HIS A 396 -3.80 41.76 -8.93
C HIS A 396 -3.34 42.50 -7.66
N VAL A 397 -2.07 42.34 -7.27
CA VAL A 397 -1.46 43.08 -6.16
C VAL A 397 -1.48 44.59 -6.41
N ALA A 398 -1.15 45.05 -7.63
CA ALA A 398 -1.13 46.46 -7.97
C ALA A 398 -2.51 47.12 -7.86
N ILE A 399 -3.58 46.42 -8.27
CA ILE A 399 -4.96 46.89 -8.12
C ILE A 399 -5.36 46.94 -6.64
N ARG A 400 -4.89 45.97 -5.85
CA ARG A 400 -5.17 45.84 -4.41
C ARG A 400 -4.47 46.86 -3.51
N ASP A 401 -3.24 47.27 -3.83
CA ASP A 401 -2.31 47.96 -2.91
C ASP A 401 -2.82 49.29 -2.31
N GLY A 402 -4.02 49.76 -2.69
CA GLY A 402 -4.75 50.82 -2.00
C GLY A 402 -5.47 50.41 -0.70
N MET A 403 -5.54 49.11 -0.35
CA MET A 403 -6.24 48.62 0.84
C MET A 403 -5.40 48.66 2.12
N LYS A 404 -5.96 49.23 3.21
CA LYS A 404 -5.33 49.26 4.54
C LYS A 404 -5.52 47.94 5.28
N GLY A 405 -4.46 47.14 5.38
CA GLY A 405 -4.47 45.87 6.15
C GLY A 405 -5.13 44.70 5.43
N ASP A 406 -5.41 43.64 6.17
CA ASP A 406 -6.11 42.43 5.70
C ASP A 406 -7.61 42.56 6.04
N PRO A 407 -8.52 42.45 5.05
CA PRO A 407 -9.94 42.73 5.23
C PRO A 407 -10.66 41.77 6.17
N VAL A 408 -10.11 40.57 6.42
CA VAL A 408 -10.76 39.56 7.28
C VAL A 408 -10.12 39.39 8.65
N LEU A 409 -9.03 40.10 8.92
CA LEU A 409 -8.29 39.95 10.17
C LEU A 409 -9.09 40.48 11.36
N GLN A 410 -9.13 39.70 12.43
CA GLN A 410 -9.73 40.07 13.70
C GLN A 410 -9.13 41.38 14.26
N ILE A 411 -10.00 42.33 14.57
CA ILE A 411 -9.64 43.65 15.12
C ILE A 411 -9.83 43.71 16.65
N GLN A 412 -10.75 42.91 17.20
CA GLN A 412 -11.02 42.78 18.63
C GLN A 412 -11.51 41.37 18.98
N SER A 413 -11.46 40.98 20.27
CA SER A 413 -12.01 39.70 20.72
C SER A 413 -13.48 39.52 20.30
N PHE A 414 -13.84 38.31 19.88
CA PHE A 414 -15.18 37.94 19.43
C PHE A 414 -16.23 38.15 20.51
N SER A 415 -15.88 37.94 21.77
CA SER A 415 -16.74 38.23 22.93
C SER A 415 -17.22 39.69 23.02
N LYS A 416 -16.53 40.63 22.36
CA LYS A 416 -16.87 42.05 22.31
C LYS A 416 -17.66 42.44 21.05
N ILE A 417 -17.82 41.52 20.10
CA ILE A 417 -18.53 41.75 18.85
C ILE A 417 -19.99 41.35 19.05
N LYS A 418 -20.91 42.32 18.88
CA LYS A 418 -22.35 42.05 19.00
C LYS A 418 -22.92 41.43 17.72
N ASN A 419 -22.50 41.93 16.56
CA ASN A 419 -22.84 41.45 15.22
C ASN A 419 -21.59 41.53 14.34
N PHE A 420 -21.40 40.53 13.48
CA PHE A 420 -20.30 40.47 12.52
C PHE A 420 -20.76 41.08 11.18
N ASP A 421 -20.83 42.41 11.10
CA ASP A 421 -21.19 43.12 9.88
C ASP A 421 -19.95 43.33 9.00
N PHE A 422 -19.82 42.52 7.94
CA PHE A 422 -18.88 42.74 6.85
C PHE A 422 -19.59 43.55 5.77
N GLU A 423 -19.84 44.83 6.05
CA GLU A 423 -20.43 45.71 5.05
C GLU A 423 -19.39 46.05 3.97
N ASP A 424 -19.86 46.14 2.73
CA ASP A 424 -19.15 46.40 1.47
C ASP A 424 -18.43 45.24 0.75
N ILE A 425 -18.03 44.10 1.31
CA ILE A 425 -17.36 43.03 0.51
C ILE A 425 -18.07 41.68 0.69
N ASN A 426 -18.46 41.04 -0.42
CA ASN A 426 -19.13 39.73 -0.39
C ASN A 426 -18.10 38.62 -0.07
N PHE A 427 -17.90 38.36 1.22
CA PHE A 427 -16.82 37.52 1.74
C PHE A 427 -17.25 36.83 3.05
N ASN A 428 -16.49 35.84 3.54
CA ASN A 428 -16.64 35.22 4.87
C ASN A 428 -18.02 34.57 5.08
N PHE A 429 -18.59 34.06 4.00
CA PHE A 429 -19.90 33.41 4.00
C PHE A 429 -21.02 34.28 4.59
N VAL A 430 -20.96 35.60 4.33
CA VAL A 430 -22.08 36.53 4.61
C VAL A 430 -23.29 36.17 3.75
N TRP A 431 -23.03 35.83 2.48
CA TRP A 431 -24.00 35.32 1.52
C TRP A 431 -23.51 33.99 0.98
N SER A 432 -24.45 33.10 0.63
CA SER A 432 -24.13 31.79 0.02
C SER A 432 -24.08 31.82 -1.52
N SER A 433 -23.92 33.01 -2.10
CA SER A 433 -23.83 33.20 -3.54
C SER A 433 -22.98 34.41 -3.89
N ALA A 434 -22.61 34.48 -5.17
CA ALA A 434 -22.11 35.71 -5.77
C ALA A 434 -23.13 36.86 -5.66
N SER A 435 -22.63 38.07 -5.91
CA SER A 435 -23.34 39.34 -5.96
C SER A 435 -23.04 40.04 -7.29
N PRO A 436 -23.73 41.15 -7.65
CA PRO A 436 -23.42 41.88 -8.87
C PRO A 436 -21.94 42.25 -8.95
N ALA A 437 -21.34 42.11 -10.14
CA ALA A 437 -19.91 42.32 -10.33
C ALA A 437 -19.54 43.77 -9.97
N ASP A 438 -18.50 43.93 -9.14
CA ASP A 438 -18.03 45.22 -8.68
C ASP A 438 -16.53 45.42 -8.99
N SER A 439 -16.01 46.59 -8.62
CA SER A 439 -14.63 46.96 -8.92
C SER A 439 -13.60 46.38 -7.96
N LYS A 440 -13.99 45.58 -6.96
CA LYS A 440 -13.08 45.03 -5.95
C LYS A 440 -12.42 43.75 -6.46
N VAL A 441 -11.22 43.48 -5.97
CA VAL A 441 -10.43 42.29 -6.31
C VAL A 441 -10.39 41.25 -5.18
N PHE A 442 -11.26 41.44 -4.19
CA PHE A 442 -11.47 40.55 -3.06
C PHE A 442 -12.95 40.21 -2.93
N GLY A 443 -13.22 38.95 -2.63
CA GLY A 443 -14.56 38.42 -2.50
C GLY A 443 -15.34 38.34 -3.79
N ASN A 444 -16.62 38.06 -3.63
CA ASN A 444 -17.53 37.64 -4.67
C ASN A 444 -17.15 36.28 -5.26
N VAL A 445 -16.16 36.20 -6.16
CA VAL A 445 -15.61 34.94 -6.66
C VAL A 445 -14.11 35.09 -6.89
N TRP A 446 -13.35 34.01 -6.76
CA TRP A 446 -11.91 33.98 -7.02
C TRP A 446 -11.55 34.56 -8.39
N HIS A 447 -10.40 35.22 -8.50
CA HIS A 447 -9.86 35.67 -9.77
C HIS A 447 -8.90 34.62 -10.33
N LEU A 448 -9.24 34.06 -11.50
CA LEU A 448 -8.32 33.24 -12.29
C LEU A 448 -7.19 34.12 -12.85
N LEU A 449 -5.95 33.66 -12.69
CA LEU A 449 -4.76 34.39 -13.12
C LEU A 449 -4.01 33.72 -14.27
N GLU A 450 -3.15 34.52 -14.90
CA GLU A 450 -2.23 34.07 -15.93
C GLU A 450 -1.07 33.24 -15.35
N ASP A 451 -0.63 33.55 -14.12
CA ASP A 451 0.50 32.89 -13.47
C ASP A 451 0.25 31.40 -13.17
N GLN A 452 1.26 30.58 -13.45
CA GLN A 452 1.36 29.23 -12.91
C GLN A 452 1.72 29.29 -11.43
N PHE A 453 1.23 28.37 -10.61
CA PHE A 453 1.52 28.34 -9.19
C PHE A 453 3.02 28.17 -8.96
N ASN A 454 3.62 29.08 -8.19
CA ASN A 454 5.06 29.24 -8.14
C ASN A 454 5.58 29.63 -6.74
N PRO A 455 6.79 29.20 -6.37
CA PRO A 455 7.41 29.56 -5.08
C PRO A 455 7.99 30.97 -5.11
N LEU A 456 7.90 31.69 -3.99
CA LEU A 456 8.60 32.97 -3.82
C LEU A 456 10.10 32.76 -3.55
N GLU A 457 10.92 33.83 -3.67
CA GLU A 457 12.33 33.72 -3.30
C GLU A 457 12.43 33.43 -1.80
N ASN A 458 13.37 32.54 -1.44
CA ASN A 458 13.53 32.03 -0.08
C ASN A 458 12.38 31.15 0.44
N PHE A 459 11.48 30.66 -0.42
CA PHE A 459 10.46 29.68 -0.05
C PHE A 459 11.05 28.48 0.72
N ARG A 460 10.34 28.05 1.77
CA ARG A 460 10.68 26.88 2.59
C ARG A 460 9.40 26.15 2.97
N THR A 461 9.41 24.83 2.84
CA THR A 461 8.30 24.01 3.31
C THR A 461 8.20 24.01 4.83
N HIS A 462 6.98 23.87 5.34
CA HIS A 462 6.77 23.73 6.78
C HIS A 462 7.05 22.30 7.24
N LYS A 463 7.81 22.10 8.33
CA LYS A 463 8.25 20.77 8.81
C LYS A 463 7.12 19.77 9.12
N LEU A 464 5.92 20.28 9.40
CA LEU A 464 4.74 19.45 9.72
C LEU A 464 3.87 19.13 8.49
N TYR A 465 4.13 19.76 7.34
CA TYR A 465 3.35 19.60 6.12
C TYR A 465 4.22 19.96 4.90
N ASP A 466 5.16 19.08 4.54
CA ASP A 466 6.19 19.39 3.54
C ASP A 466 5.72 19.19 2.08
N ASP A 467 4.50 18.68 1.89
CA ASP A 467 3.87 18.38 0.61
C ASP A 467 2.58 19.18 0.34
N PHE A 468 2.30 20.26 1.08
CA PHE A 468 1.14 21.13 0.80
C PHE A 468 1.27 21.86 -0.55
N SER A 469 2.32 22.66 -0.75
CA SER A 469 2.48 23.48 -1.96
C SER A 469 3.39 22.84 -3.02
N THR A 470 4.38 22.07 -2.59
CA THR A 470 5.46 21.61 -3.47
C THR A 470 5.04 20.66 -4.58
N PRO A 471 4.04 19.76 -4.42
CA PRO A 471 3.59 18.91 -5.52
C PRO A 471 2.95 19.70 -6.67
N CYS A 472 2.48 20.92 -6.41
CA CYS A 472 1.72 21.72 -7.36
C CYS A 472 2.55 22.78 -8.10
N TYR A 473 3.85 22.89 -7.79
CA TYR A 473 4.80 23.69 -8.58
C TYR A 473 5.26 22.93 -9.85
N ASP A 474 4.32 22.41 -10.61
CA ASP A 474 4.55 21.47 -11.72
C ASP A 474 4.36 22.11 -13.11
N GLY A 475 4.09 23.43 -13.15
CA GLY A 475 3.77 24.16 -14.38
C GLY A 475 2.44 23.77 -15.03
N LYS A 476 1.58 23.10 -14.27
CA LYS A 476 0.25 22.67 -14.72
C LYS A 476 -0.86 23.06 -13.72
N HIS A 477 -0.52 23.73 -12.62
CA HIS A 477 -1.49 24.39 -11.74
C HIS A 477 -1.41 25.90 -11.96
N TYR A 478 -2.57 26.56 -11.97
CA TYR A 478 -2.70 28.01 -12.17
C TYR A 478 -3.21 28.68 -10.92
N MET A 479 -2.73 29.90 -10.68
CA MET A 479 -3.05 30.65 -9.48
C MET A 479 -4.47 31.21 -9.52
N ILE A 480 -5.09 31.23 -8.34
CA ILE A 480 -6.30 32.00 -8.06
C ILE A 480 -6.05 32.89 -6.84
N LEU A 481 -6.54 34.14 -6.90
CA LEU A 481 -6.40 35.12 -5.80
C LEU A 481 -7.73 35.83 -5.49
N GLY A 482 -7.84 36.37 -4.27
CA GLY A 482 -8.92 37.27 -3.85
C GLY A 482 -10.07 36.62 -3.08
N GLY A 483 -10.18 35.29 -3.09
CA GLY A 483 -11.25 34.56 -2.41
C GLY A 483 -12.65 34.73 -3.04
N SER A 484 -13.59 33.90 -2.62
CA SER A 484 -14.99 33.90 -3.04
C SER A 484 -15.93 34.31 -1.92
N PHE A 485 -17.24 34.36 -2.21
CA PHE A 485 -18.29 34.64 -1.23
C PHE A 485 -18.29 33.64 -0.06
N ILE A 486 -17.82 32.40 -0.28
CA ILE A 486 -17.79 31.34 0.72
C ILE A 486 -16.42 31.14 1.37
N SER A 487 -15.34 31.64 0.76
CA SER A 487 -14.00 31.63 1.35
C SER A 487 -14.05 32.26 2.75
N CYS A 488 -13.35 31.66 3.70
CA CYS A 488 -13.34 32.06 5.11
C CYS A 488 -11.93 31.94 5.69
N GLY A 489 -11.66 32.59 6.84
CA GLY A 489 -10.39 32.41 7.54
C GLY A 489 -9.19 32.88 6.72
N HIS A 490 -8.14 32.08 6.60
CA HIS A 490 -6.93 32.42 5.86
C HIS A 490 -7.17 32.37 4.35
N GLU A 491 -8.07 31.52 3.86
CA GLU A 491 -8.41 31.44 2.43
C GLU A 491 -8.92 32.78 1.87
N ALA A 492 -9.44 33.62 2.77
CA ALA A 492 -9.85 35.00 2.52
C ALA A 492 -8.78 36.08 2.51
N SER A 493 -7.65 35.73 3.10
CA SER A 493 -6.60 36.65 3.43
C SER A 493 -6.08 37.32 2.18
N ARG A 494 -5.61 38.55 2.32
CA ARG A 494 -4.85 39.19 1.23
C ARG A 494 -3.56 38.43 0.88
N TRP A 495 -3.11 37.57 1.77
CA TRP A 495 -1.91 36.75 1.60
C TRP A 495 -2.19 35.40 0.94
N ALA A 496 -3.47 34.99 0.84
CA ALA A 496 -3.86 33.70 0.30
C ALA A 496 -3.37 33.52 -1.14
N ARG A 497 -2.57 32.48 -1.37
CA ARG A 497 -2.10 32.05 -2.70
C ARG A 497 -2.54 30.61 -2.92
N PHE A 498 -3.59 30.42 -3.71
CA PHE A 498 -4.15 29.11 -4.02
C PHE A 498 -4.02 28.78 -5.50
N HIS A 499 -4.22 27.50 -5.82
CA HIS A 499 -4.01 26.99 -7.15
C HIS A 499 -4.88 25.77 -7.44
N PHE A 500 -5.23 25.61 -8.72
CA PHE A 500 -5.93 24.43 -9.19
C PHE A 500 -5.48 24.06 -10.61
N ARG A 501 -5.73 22.82 -11.02
CA ARG A 501 -5.66 22.47 -12.44
C ARG A 501 -6.62 23.36 -13.25
N PRO A 502 -6.26 23.75 -14.48
CA PRO A 502 -7.06 24.68 -15.27
C PRO A 502 -8.48 24.17 -15.62
N HIS A 503 -8.72 22.86 -15.50
CA HIS A 503 -10.01 22.23 -15.77
C HIS A 503 -10.89 21.99 -14.52
N PHE A 504 -10.40 22.28 -13.31
CA PHE A 504 -11.23 22.20 -12.10
C PHE A 504 -12.15 23.42 -12.01
N TYR A 505 -13.38 23.16 -11.57
CA TYR A 505 -14.29 24.22 -11.17
C TYR A 505 -13.97 24.65 -9.75
N GLN A 506 -14.06 25.96 -9.51
CA GLN A 506 -14.05 26.60 -8.20
C GLN A 506 -15.17 27.66 -8.21
N HIS A 507 -15.40 28.33 -7.09
CA HIS A 507 -16.17 29.57 -7.07
C HIS A 507 -15.32 30.71 -7.67
N SER A 508 -15.01 30.62 -8.96
CA SER A 508 -14.02 31.44 -9.66
C SER A 508 -14.58 32.08 -10.92
N GLY A 509 -14.27 33.36 -11.09
CA GLY A 509 -14.46 34.13 -12.30
C GLY A 509 -13.14 34.77 -12.74
N PHE A 510 -13.22 35.79 -13.58
CA PHE A 510 -12.01 36.43 -14.10
C PHE A 510 -12.24 37.88 -14.49
N ARG A 511 -11.13 38.60 -14.58
CA ARG A 511 -11.01 39.91 -15.22
C ARG A 511 -10.12 39.79 -16.44
N MET A 512 -10.41 40.61 -17.44
CA MET A 512 -9.53 40.73 -18.59
C MET A 512 -8.46 41.78 -18.30
N ALA A 513 -7.29 41.60 -18.89
CA ALA A 513 -6.17 42.52 -18.80
C ALA A 513 -5.38 42.56 -20.12
N VAL A 514 -4.70 43.68 -20.35
CA VAL A 514 -3.82 43.94 -21.50
C VAL A 514 -2.63 44.79 -21.06
N THR A 515 -1.43 44.49 -21.58
CA THR A 515 -0.24 45.33 -21.33
C THR A 515 -0.10 46.38 -22.43
N LEU A 516 0.21 47.64 -22.08
CA LEU A 516 0.13 48.78 -23.01
C LEU A 516 1.40 49.02 -23.83
N ASP A 517 2.51 48.36 -23.52
CA ASP A 517 3.77 48.43 -24.27
C ASP A 517 3.87 47.40 -25.40
N GLY A 518 2.82 46.58 -25.58
CA GLY A 518 2.77 45.52 -26.58
C GLY A 518 3.41 44.20 -26.16
N SER A 519 3.90 44.08 -24.92
CA SER A 519 4.30 42.79 -24.38
C SER A 519 3.10 41.82 -24.29
N PHE A 520 3.37 40.52 -24.31
CA PHE A 520 2.33 39.50 -24.20
C PHE A 520 1.62 39.56 -22.84
N ASP A 521 2.38 39.71 -21.76
CA ASP A 521 1.87 39.90 -20.41
C ASP A 521 2.84 40.72 -19.53
N ASN A 522 2.43 40.99 -18.30
CA ASN A 522 3.18 41.76 -17.33
C ASN A 522 4.08 40.86 -16.46
N ASN A 523 4.96 40.11 -17.12
CA ASN A 523 5.88 39.14 -16.52
C ASN A 523 5.15 38.06 -15.70
N SER A 524 4.11 37.45 -16.28
CA SER A 524 3.46 36.32 -15.62
C SER A 524 4.46 35.19 -15.39
N PHE A 525 4.40 34.55 -14.23
CA PHE A 525 5.29 33.43 -13.95
C PHE A 525 4.83 32.19 -14.73
N LYS A 526 5.68 31.72 -15.64
CA LYS A 526 5.52 30.46 -16.35
C LYS A 526 6.80 29.66 -16.17
N PHE A 527 6.67 28.39 -15.85
CA PHE A 527 7.81 27.50 -15.90
C PHE A 527 8.24 27.26 -17.36
N ASN A 528 9.54 27.32 -17.64
CA ASN A 528 10.15 27.02 -18.92
C ASN A 528 9.86 25.58 -19.37
N ARG A 529 9.62 24.67 -18.42
CA ARG A 529 9.22 23.26 -18.62
C ARG A 529 8.24 22.86 -17.54
N SER A 530 7.25 22.00 -17.85
CA SER A 530 6.46 21.36 -16.79
C SER A 530 7.38 20.63 -15.81
N ASN A 531 7.21 20.85 -14.52
CA ASN A 531 8.06 20.38 -13.40
C ASN A 531 9.40 21.11 -13.18
N GLU A 532 9.62 22.31 -13.75
CA GLU A 532 10.89 23.05 -13.52
C GLU A 532 11.16 23.38 -12.04
N TYR A 533 10.13 23.49 -11.19
CA TYR A 533 10.35 23.45 -9.74
C TYR A 533 10.26 22.02 -9.21
N VAL A 534 11.43 21.45 -8.99
CA VAL A 534 11.60 20.17 -8.35
C VAL A 534 11.98 20.42 -6.89
N HIS A 535 11.11 20.06 -5.94
CA HIS A 535 11.47 20.03 -4.52
C HIS A 535 12.85 19.37 -4.39
N GLN A 536 13.78 19.93 -3.60
CA GLN A 536 15.13 19.36 -3.37
C GLN A 536 15.19 17.86 -2.97
N LYS A 537 14.04 17.25 -2.62
CA LYS A 537 13.89 15.83 -2.29
C LYS A 537 13.32 14.96 -3.43
N ARG A 538 12.85 15.55 -4.53
CA ARG A 538 12.15 14.86 -5.63
C ARG A 538 12.83 15.06 -6.98
N ALA A 539 14.13 14.84 -7.13
CA ALA A 539 14.70 14.71 -8.47
C ALA A 539 13.98 13.57 -9.22
N SER A 540 12.97 13.91 -10.03
CA SER A 540 12.18 12.90 -10.71
C SER A 540 13.01 12.40 -11.88
N VAL A 541 12.78 11.14 -12.23
CA VAL A 541 13.38 10.50 -13.41
C VAL A 541 13.22 11.38 -14.66
N LEU A 542 12.14 12.16 -14.77
CA LEU A 542 11.86 13.03 -15.91
C LEU A 542 12.79 14.26 -15.99
N ASP A 543 13.17 14.84 -14.85
CA ASP A 543 14.07 16.01 -14.80
C ASP A 543 15.50 15.59 -15.13
N GLN A 544 15.86 14.40 -14.66
CA GLN A 544 17.09 13.73 -15.02
C GLN A 544 17.14 13.46 -16.54
N ILE A 545 16.07 12.95 -17.16
CA ILE A 545 15.94 12.78 -18.63
C ILE A 545 16.10 14.10 -19.40
N ALA A 546 15.53 15.19 -18.89
CA ALA A 546 15.42 16.45 -19.62
C ALA A 546 16.71 17.31 -19.63
N GLU A 547 17.55 17.18 -18.61
CA GLU A 547 18.82 17.92 -18.51
C GLU A 547 20.05 17.09 -18.92
N LYS A 548 19.98 15.78 -18.65
CA LYS A 548 20.99 14.81 -19.03
C LYS A 548 20.24 13.71 -19.79
N PRO A 549 20.20 13.73 -21.13
CA PRO A 549 19.56 12.63 -21.88
C PRO A 549 20.13 11.25 -21.52
N ASP A 550 21.28 11.25 -20.84
CA ASP A 550 22.03 10.15 -20.29
C ASP A 550 22.07 10.11 -18.73
N TRP A 551 21.09 10.65 -18.01
CA TRP A 551 21.10 10.67 -16.54
C TRP A 551 21.25 9.30 -15.90
N PHE A 552 20.68 8.25 -16.49
CA PHE A 552 20.90 6.86 -16.09
C PHE A 552 22.36 6.43 -16.26
N LYS A 553 23.12 7.08 -17.17
CA LYS A 553 24.58 6.92 -17.33
C LYS A 553 25.38 7.71 -16.29
N ASN A 554 24.74 8.60 -15.52
CA ASN A 554 25.33 9.35 -14.41
C ASN A 554 24.95 8.78 -13.03
N VAL A 555 24.20 7.68 -12.99
CA VAL A 555 24.13 6.82 -11.81
C VAL A 555 25.45 6.05 -11.79
N ASP A 556 26.21 6.15 -10.70
CA ASP A 556 27.54 5.53 -10.55
C ASP A 556 27.54 4.03 -10.96
N GLN A 557 26.41 3.34 -10.76
CA GLN A 557 26.13 2.01 -11.29
C GLN A 557 24.67 1.88 -11.75
N PRO A 558 24.37 1.87 -13.06
CA PRO A 558 23.03 1.58 -13.56
C PRO A 558 22.61 0.13 -13.28
N LEU A 559 21.31 -0.13 -13.21
CA LEU A 559 20.77 -1.50 -13.04
C LEU A 559 21.17 -2.44 -14.19
N GLU A 560 21.34 -1.89 -15.39
CA GLU A 560 21.86 -2.60 -16.55
C GLU A 560 23.37 -2.34 -16.69
N PRO A 561 24.25 -3.25 -16.23
CA PRO A 561 25.68 -3.11 -16.47
C PRO A 561 26.01 -3.24 -17.95
N SER A 562 27.08 -2.58 -18.41
CA SER A 562 27.63 -2.83 -19.74
C SER A 562 27.98 -4.32 -19.90
N GLN A 563 28.03 -4.84 -21.13
CA GLN A 563 28.40 -6.24 -21.36
C GLN A 563 29.77 -6.60 -20.75
N GLN A 564 30.73 -5.67 -20.78
CA GLN A 564 32.03 -5.84 -20.14
C GLN A 564 31.92 -5.89 -18.62
N ASN A 565 31.15 -4.98 -18.00
CA ASN A 565 30.94 -4.98 -16.56
C ASN A 565 30.18 -6.24 -16.12
N LEU A 566 29.14 -6.63 -16.85
CA LEU A 566 28.39 -7.86 -16.60
C LEU A 566 29.30 -9.09 -16.67
N LYS A 567 30.17 -9.15 -17.68
CA LYS A 567 31.19 -10.20 -17.77
C LYS A 567 32.14 -10.16 -16.57
N GLY A 568 32.58 -8.98 -16.14
CA GLY A 568 33.41 -8.81 -14.94
C GLY A 568 32.70 -9.31 -13.68
N LEU A 569 31.43 -8.93 -13.47
CA LEU A 569 30.62 -9.39 -12.35
C LEU A 569 30.51 -10.93 -12.33
N PHE A 570 30.25 -11.54 -13.49
CA PHE A 570 30.21 -13.00 -13.60
C PHE A 570 31.58 -13.64 -13.34
N GLN A 571 32.67 -13.10 -13.89
CA GLN A 571 34.02 -13.63 -13.70
C GLN A 571 34.52 -13.50 -12.26
N GLU A 572 34.26 -12.38 -11.59
CA GLU A 572 34.59 -12.18 -10.18
C GLU A 572 33.79 -13.13 -9.29
N THR A 573 32.48 -13.27 -9.56
CA THR A 573 31.60 -14.19 -8.85
C THR A 573 32.03 -15.64 -9.07
N GLU A 574 32.32 -16.03 -10.32
CA GLU A 574 32.84 -17.34 -10.69
C GLU A 574 34.14 -17.64 -9.93
N SER A 575 35.12 -16.72 -9.99
CA SER A 575 36.38 -16.86 -9.28
C SER A 575 36.17 -17.08 -7.79
N LYS A 576 35.31 -16.28 -7.14
CA LYS A 576 35.01 -16.39 -5.72
C LYS A 576 34.31 -17.70 -5.35
N ILE A 577 33.36 -18.15 -6.17
CA ILE A 577 32.70 -19.45 -5.99
C ILE A 577 33.71 -20.60 -6.11
N LEU A 578 34.59 -20.55 -7.11
CA LEU A 578 35.63 -21.57 -7.31
C LEU A 578 36.65 -21.58 -6.17
N ASP A 579 37.09 -20.42 -5.71
CA ASP A 579 37.98 -20.28 -4.55
C ASP A 579 37.33 -20.81 -3.27
N PHE A 580 36.04 -20.51 -3.08
CA PHE A 580 35.27 -21.05 -1.96
C PHE A 580 35.21 -22.58 -2.01
N TYR A 581 34.93 -23.18 -3.18
CA TYR A 581 34.95 -24.64 -3.34
C TYR A 581 36.34 -25.25 -3.11
N LYS A 582 37.41 -24.56 -3.53
CA LYS A 582 38.80 -24.99 -3.34
C LYS A 582 39.19 -25.04 -1.86
N ASN A 583 38.73 -24.06 -1.08
CA ASN A 583 39.01 -23.97 0.36
C ASN A 583 37.95 -24.69 1.21
N TYR A 584 36.90 -25.22 0.58
CA TYR A 584 35.71 -25.73 1.26
C TYR A 584 36.02 -26.82 2.29
N GLU A 585 36.91 -27.77 1.97
CA GLU A 585 37.29 -28.84 2.89
C GLU A 585 38.21 -28.41 4.04
N GLN A 586 38.84 -27.24 3.92
CA GLN A 586 39.69 -26.66 4.97
C GLN A 586 38.86 -25.92 6.02
N MET A 587 37.60 -25.60 5.70
CA MET A 587 36.66 -24.97 6.62
C MET A 587 36.14 -25.99 7.64
N LYS A 588 35.67 -25.49 8.79
CA LYS A 588 34.98 -26.33 9.77
C LYS A 588 33.58 -26.66 9.25
N PRO A 589 33.09 -27.91 9.36
CA PRO A 589 31.72 -28.26 8.98
C PRO A 589 30.66 -27.42 9.71
N SER A 590 30.91 -27.05 10.97
CA SER A 590 30.03 -26.18 11.78
C SER A 590 30.22 -24.68 11.50
N GLY A 591 31.24 -24.29 10.73
CA GLY A 591 31.78 -22.93 10.75
C GLY A 591 32.23 -22.53 12.16
N THR A 592 32.23 -21.22 12.43
CA THR A 592 32.41 -20.64 13.77
C THR A 592 31.10 -20.35 14.51
N ALA A 593 29.94 -20.65 13.91
CA ALA A 593 28.65 -20.64 14.61
C ALA A 593 28.63 -21.76 15.66
N HIS A 594 28.81 -21.38 16.92
CA HIS A 594 28.65 -22.25 18.08
C HIS A 594 27.20 -22.18 18.64
N ASP A 595 26.98 -22.78 19.80
CA ASP A 595 25.70 -22.73 20.53
C ASP A 595 25.15 -21.29 20.56
N PRO A 596 23.86 -21.05 20.21
CA PRO A 596 23.22 -19.74 20.32
C PRO A 596 23.43 -19.04 21.67
N ALA A 597 23.62 -19.79 22.76
CA ALA A 597 23.90 -19.25 24.09
C ALA A 597 25.33 -18.67 24.25
N LYS A 598 26.25 -18.93 23.31
CA LYS A 598 27.69 -18.56 23.37
C LYS A 598 28.23 -17.97 22.07
N ASN A 599 27.39 -17.62 21.10
CA ASN A 599 27.79 -17.00 19.84
C ASN A 599 28.29 -15.56 20.03
N PHE A 600 29.47 -15.42 20.64
CA PHE A 600 30.26 -14.20 20.59
C PHE A 600 31.27 -14.37 19.46
N VAL A 601 31.02 -13.70 18.34
CA VAL A 601 31.84 -13.82 17.14
C VAL A 601 33.23 -13.16 17.35
N ARG A 602 33.39 -12.32 18.39
CA ARG A 602 34.63 -11.81 19.02
C ARG A 602 34.25 -10.77 20.10
N ASP A 603 35.19 -10.37 20.97
CA ASP A 603 34.96 -9.28 21.96
C ASP A 603 34.58 -7.94 21.32
N ASP A 604 34.87 -7.75 20.04
CA ASP A 604 34.58 -6.58 19.21
C ASP A 604 33.60 -6.87 18.04
N PHE A 605 32.97 -8.06 18.00
CA PHE A 605 32.05 -8.44 16.92
C PHE A 605 30.71 -8.95 17.47
N ALA A 606 29.76 -8.01 17.66
CA ALA A 606 28.36 -8.30 17.92
C ALA A 606 27.58 -8.32 16.60
N VAL A 607 26.98 -9.46 16.26
CA VAL A 607 25.91 -9.49 15.25
C VAL A 607 24.58 -9.16 15.95
N PRO A 608 23.78 -8.25 15.38
CA PRO A 608 24.00 -7.64 14.07
C PRO A 608 24.66 -6.27 14.15
N TYR A 609 25.50 -5.98 13.13
CA TYR A 609 25.29 -4.84 12.23
C TYR A 609 24.73 -3.60 12.94
N GLN A 610 25.53 -2.54 13.13
CA GLN A 610 24.91 -1.23 13.37
C GLN A 610 23.97 -0.97 12.21
N PRO A 611 22.64 -0.97 12.41
CA PRO A 611 21.73 -0.80 11.31
C PRO A 611 22.05 0.54 10.68
N ALA A 612 22.52 0.53 9.43
CA ALA A 612 22.51 1.74 8.64
C ALA A 612 21.05 2.21 8.68
N LYS A 613 20.80 3.35 9.34
CA LYS A 613 19.44 3.88 9.48
C LYS A 613 18.81 4.22 8.12
N ASN A 614 19.63 4.26 7.07
CA ASN A 614 19.29 4.68 5.73
C ASN A 614 19.87 3.68 4.70
N PHE A 615 19.23 3.61 3.53
CA PHE A 615 19.80 2.95 2.35
C PHE A 615 21.14 3.59 1.95
N PRO A 616 22.14 2.81 1.49
CA PRO A 616 23.38 3.37 0.95
C PRO A 616 23.07 4.20 -0.30
N ARG A 617 23.53 5.46 -0.34
CA ARG A 617 23.29 6.37 -1.48
C ARG A 617 24.26 6.20 -2.64
N HIS A 618 25.44 5.62 -2.39
CA HIS A 618 26.48 5.42 -3.39
C HIS A 618 26.86 3.94 -3.45
N PRO A 619 27.24 3.43 -4.64
CA PRO A 619 27.64 2.05 -4.77
C PRO A 619 28.90 1.78 -3.97
N GLN A 620 28.98 0.58 -3.42
CA GLN A 620 30.19 0.06 -2.82
C GLN A 620 30.88 -0.88 -3.81
N ASN A 621 32.16 -1.13 -3.61
CA ASN A 621 32.93 -2.01 -4.47
C ASN A 621 32.37 -3.45 -4.40
N PHE A 622 31.96 -4.02 -5.53
CA PHE A 622 31.36 -5.36 -5.60
C PHE A 622 32.32 -6.46 -5.13
N SER A 623 33.61 -6.36 -5.47
CA SER A 623 34.65 -7.30 -5.02
C SER A 623 34.77 -7.33 -3.50
N ASP A 624 34.67 -6.15 -2.85
CA ASP A 624 34.70 -6.06 -1.39
C ASP A 624 33.43 -6.65 -0.75
N GLN A 625 32.26 -6.51 -1.39
CA GLN A 625 31.04 -7.20 -0.95
C GLN A 625 31.16 -8.72 -1.10
N LEU A 626 31.76 -9.21 -2.18
CA LEU A 626 32.02 -10.65 -2.35
C LEU A 626 33.02 -11.18 -1.32
N LYS A 627 34.08 -10.43 -1.01
CA LYS A 627 35.03 -10.80 0.06
C LYS A 627 34.32 -10.88 1.41
N LEU A 628 33.51 -9.87 1.75
CA LEU A 628 32.72 -9.89 2.98
C LEU A 628 31.86 -11.16 3.06
N VAL A 629 31.13 -11.49 1.99
CA VAL A 629 30.25 -12.67 1.99
C VAL A 629 31.04 -13.99 2.05
N PHE A 630 32.02 -14.19 1.17
CA PHE A 630 32.71 -15.48 1.04
C PHE A 630 33.86 -15.69 2.02
N ASP A 631 34.62 -14.63 2.33
CA ASP A 631 35.85 -14.72 3.11
C ASP A 631 35.59 -14.44 4.61
N GLU A 632 34.61 -13.59 4.94
CA GLU A 632 34.31 -13.22 6.33
C GLU A 632 33.05 -13.90 6.87
N LEU A 633 31.92 -13.87 6.15
CA LEU A 633 30.63 -14.36 6.66
C LEU A 633 30.43 -15.87 6.44
N ALA A 634 30.76 -16.41 5.27
CA ALA A 634 30.57 -17.84 4.98
C ALA A 634 31.33 -18.78 5.96
N PRO A 635 32.54 -18.45 6.46
CA PRO A 635 33.18 -19.26 7.51
C PRO A 635 32.46 -19.25 8.86
N GLN A 636 31.54 -18.29 9.07
CA GLN A 636 30.78 -18.15 10.32
C GLN A 636 29.46 -18.92 10.35
N VAL A 637 29.11 -19.64 9.27
CA VAL A 637 27.84 -20.40 9.20
C VAL A 637 28.09 -21.90 9.22
N GLN A 638 27.08 -22.67 9.63
CA GLN A 638 27.08 -24.13 9.44
C GLN A 638 27.05 -24.45 7.94
N LEU A 639 27.86 -25.41 7.49
CA LEU A 639 28.06 -25.71 6.07
C LEU A 639 27.53 -27.11 5.70
N PRO A 640 26.21 -27.28 5.47
CA PRO A 640 25.60 -28.56 5.06
C PRO A 640 26.21 -29.27 3.86
N GLY A 641 26.85 -28.54 2.94
CA GLY A 641 27.53 -29.12 1.79
C GLY A 641 28.90 -29.73 2.11
N HIS A 642 29.48 -29.44 3.26
CA HIS A 642 30.83 -29.86 3.66
C HIS A 642 30.89 -31.40 3.82
N PRO A 643 31.97 -32.09 3.39
CA PRO A 643 32.09 -33.54 3.49
C PRO A 643 32.05 -34.06 4.93
N GLY A 644 32.39 -33.22 5.92
CA GLY A 644 32.28 -33.53 7.35
C GLY A 644 30.93 -33.16 7.98
N TYR A 645 29.94 -32.68 7.23
CA TYR A 645 28.64 -32.33 7.80
C TYR A 645 27.72 -33.55 7.86
N ALA A 646 27.41 -34.04 9.07
CA ALA A 646 26.52 -35.17 9.30
C ALA A 646 25.47 -34.88 10.38
N ALA A 647 25.20 -33.59 10.64
CA ALA A 647 24.19 -33.12 11.57
C ALA A 647 22.82 -33.01 10.89
N TYR A 648 21.76 -33.12 11.68
CA TYR A 648 20.36 -32.94 11.26
C TYR A 648 19.93 -33.88 10.12
N VAL A 649 19.17 -33.37 9.15
CA VAL A 649 18.85 -34.03 7.88
C VAL A 649 19.03 -32.97 6.81
N SER A 650 20.22 -32.89 6.24
CA SER A 650 20.59 -31.86 5.28
C SER A 650 21.02 -32.46 3.95
N GLY A 651 20.59 -31.83 2.86
CA GLY A 651 21.25 -32.04 1.57
C GLY A 651 22.55 -31.26 1.48
N SER A 652 23.31 -31.56 0.43
CA SER A 652 24.67 -31.04 0.22
C SER A 652 24.81 -30.16 -1.02
N ALA A 653 23.67 -29.66 -1.54
CA ALA A 653 23.53 -28.73 -2.66
C ALA A 653 24.42 -29.05 -3.87
N ASN A 654 23.92 -29.86 -4.81
CA ASN A 654 24.61 -30.19 -6.04
C ASN A 654 24.74 -28.95 -6.94
N VAL A 655 25.87 -28.85 -7.63
CA VAL A 655 26.23 -27.66 -8.42
C VAL A 655 25.28 -27.43 -9.60
N TYR A 656 24.78 -28.49 -10.24
CA TYR A 656 23.84 -28.40 -11.36
C TYR A 656 22.55 -27.69 -10.98
N SER A 657 22.06 -27.91 -9.76
CA SER A 657 20.86 -27.24 -9.25
C SER A 657 21.13 -25.79 -8.85
N ASN A 658 22.34 -25.48 -8.39
CA ASN A 658 22.75 -24.09 -8.17
C ASN A 658 22.79 -23.32 -9.50
N LEU A 659 23.32 -23.94 -10.55
CA LEU A 659 23.32 -23.39 -11.91
C LEU A 659 21.88 -23.27 -12.45
N ALA A 660 21.02 -24.26 -12.21
CA ALA A 660 19.60 -24.17 -12.55
C ALA A 660 18.95 -22.94 -11.89
N GLN A 661 19.27 -22.67 -10.61
CA GLN A 661 18.76 -21.49 -9.93
C GLN A 661 19.31 -20.20 -10.54
N MET A 662 20.61 -20.14 -10.85
CA MET A 662 21.21 -18.98 -11.52
C MET A 662 20.53 -18.71 -12.86
N ILE A 663 20.29 -19.75 -13.68
CA ILE A 663 19.58 -19.64 -14.96
C ILE A 663 18.13 -19.20 -14.73
N SER A 664 17.41 -19.83 -13.79
CA SER A 664 16.03 -19.48 -13.46
C SER A 664 15.89 -18.01 -13.06
N GLN A 665 16.76 -17.52 -12.20
CA GLN A 665 16.75 -16.13 -11.73
C GLN A 665 17.23 -15.15 -12.81
N THR A 666 18.08 -15.60 -13.75
CA THR A 666 18.45 -14.82 -14.94
C THR A 666 17.29 -14.68 -15.92
N ILE A 667 16.53 -15.76 -16.15
CA ILE A 667 15.36 -15.76 -17.07
C ILE A 667 14.15 -15.07 -16.41
N ASN A 668 13.99 -15.25 -15.08
CA ASN A 668 12.92 -14.72 -14.24
C ASN A 668 11.47 -14.99 -14.74
N PRO A 669 11.07 -16.25 -15.02
CA PRO A 669 9.74 -16.54 -15.54
C PRO A 669 8.66 -16.60 -14.44
N TYR A 670 7.42 -16.21 -14.78
CA TYR A 670 6.26 -16.47 -13.94
C TYR A 670 5.70 -17.89 -14.20
N THR A 671 6.10 -18.85 -13.36
CA THR A 671 5.73 -20.28 -13.50
C THR A 671 4.52 -20.71 -12.67
N GLY A 672 3.75 -19.74 -12.15
CA GLY A 672 2.47 -20.01 -11.49
C GLY A 672 1.34 -20.33 -12.47
N HIS A 673 1.49 -19.93 -13.74
CA HIS A 673 0.43 -19.99 -14.74
C HIS A 673 0.94 -20.47 -16.11
N TYR A 674 0.26 -21.43 -16.71
CA TYR A 674 0.68 -22.07 -17.96
C TYR A 674 0.82 -21.08 -19.11
N MET A 675 -0.18 -20.22 -19.35
CA MET A 675 -0.15 -19.23 -20.44
C MET A 675 1.04 -18.25 -20.38
N MET A 676 1.60 -18.01 -19.20
CA MET A 676 2.69 -17.04 -19.01
C MET A 676 4.07 -17.68 -19.19
N ALA A 677 4.18 -19.00 -19.04
CA ALA A 677 5.45 -19.72 -19.15
C ALA A 677 5.25 -21.19 -19.58
N PRO A 678 4.63 -21.45 -20.76
CA PRO A 678 4.13 -22.80 -21.10
C PRO A 678 5.22 -23.85 -21.15
N GLY A 679 6.39 -23.53 -21.72
CA GLY A 679 7.53 -24.44 -21.75
C GLY A 679 8.07 -24.78 -20.36
N PHE A 680 8.15 -23.79 -19.46
CA PHE A 680 8.72 -23.96 -18.12
C PHE A 680 7.77 -24.67 -17.15
N VAL A 681 6.47 -24.39 -17.27
CA VAL A 681 5.41 -25.13 -16.56
C VAL A 681 5.37 -26.58 -17.02
N THR A 682 5.50 -26.84 -18.32
CA THR A 682 5.58 -28.21 -18.88
C THR A 682 6.80 -28.96 -18.36
N LEU A 683 7.96 -28.31 -18.24
CA LEU A 683 9.16 -28.94 -17.67
C LEU A 683 8.99 -29.30 -16.19
N GLU A 684 8.31 -28.46 -15.41
CA GLU A 684 7.97 -28.80 -14.03
C GLU A 684 6.98 -29.97 -13.96
N ALA A 685 5.97 -29.99 -14.83
CA ALA A 685 5.03 -31.10 -14.92
C ALA A 685 5.74 -32.42 -15.27
N GLU A 686 6.71 -32.40 -16.19
CA GLU A 686 7.55 -33.56 -16.49
C GLU A 686 8.31 -34.05 -15.25
N ALA A 687 8.93 -33.14 -14.50
CA ALA A 687 9.66 -33.49 -13.28
C ALA A 687 8.73 -34.03 -12.17
N VAL A 688 7.53 -33.46 -12.01
CA VAL A 688 6.49 -33.97 -11.10
C VAL A 688 6.06 -35.38 -11.52
N ASN A 689 5.86 -35.61 -12.81
CA ASN A 689 5.45 -36.92 -13.35
C ASN A 689 6.48 -38.02 -13.08
N TRP A 690 7.79 -37.72 -13.07
CA TRP A 690 8.80 -38.70 -12.65
C TRP A 690 8.58 -39.16 -11.21
N PHE A 691 8.20 -38.26 -10.31
CA PHE A 691 7.92 -38.61 -8.92
C PHE A 691 6.59 -39.33 -8.76
N LEU A 692 5.52 -38.90 -9.46
CA LEU A 692 4.25 -39.64 -9.49
C LEU A 692 4.46 -41.10 -9.92
N ASN A 693 5.27 -41.32 -10.96
CA ASN A 693 5.65 -42.65 -11.42
C ASN A 693 6.53 -43.41 -10.41
N LEU A 694 7.53 -42.75 -9.82
CA LEU A 694 8.40 -43.35 -8.79
C LEU A 694 7.59 -43.89 -7.61
N PHE A 695 6.58 -43.13 -7.18
CA PHE A 695 5.72 -43.47 -6.04
C PHE A 695 4.48 -44.29 -6.43
N GLN A 696 4.32 -44.63 -7.70
CA GLN A 696 3.23 -45.45 -8.24
C GLN A 696 1.83 -44.84 -7.97
N PHE A 697 1.72 -43.52 -8.11
CA PHE A 697 0.43 -42.82 -8.02
C PHE A 697 -0.37 -42.99 -9.34
N PRO A 698 -1.71 -42.95 -9.32
CA PRO A 698 -2.51 -43.21 -10.53
C PRO A 698 -2.41 -42.06 -11.55
N GLU A 699 -1.85 -42.34 -12.72
CA GLU A 699 -1.52 -41.36 -13.78
C GLU A 699 -2.66 -40.38 -14.13
N LYS A 700 -3.92 -40.87 -14.17
CA LYS A 700 -5.07 -40.05 -14.61
C LYS A 700 -5.68 -39.16 -13.55
N THR A 701 -5.46 -39.46 -12.26
CA THR A 701 -6.11 -38.72 -11.16
C THR A 701 -5.09 -37.99 -10.29
N SER A 702 -3.84 -38.43 -10.29
CA SER A 702 -2.83 -37.85 -9.43
C SER A 702 -2.27 -36.54 -9.98
N ILE A 703 -1.83 -35.67 -9.08
CA ILE A 703 -1.14 -34.43 -9.42
C ILE A 703 -0.11 -34.10 -8.36
N GLY A 704 0.77 -33.14 -8.62
CA GLY A 704 1.70 -32.64 -7.63
C GLY A 704 2.33 -31.32 -8.04
N TYR A 705 3.08 -30.73 -7.12
CA TYR A 705 3.82 -29.50 -7.34
C TYR A 705 4.98 -29.37 -6.36
N PHE A 706 5.98 -28.58 -6.72
CA PHE A 706 7.09 -28.28 -5.83
C PHE A 706 6.80 -27.09 -4.92
N THR A 707 7.22 -27.20 -3.65
CA THR A 707 7.05 -26.21 -2.59
C THR A 707 8.40 -25.69 -2.11
N SER A 708 8.43 -24.68 -1.23
CA SER A 708 9.67 -24.23 -0.59
C SER A 708 10.30 -25.32 0.31
N GLY A 709 9.51 -26.27 0.81
CA GLY A 709 9.98 -27.38 1.63
C GLY A 709 8.85 -28.15 2.31
N GLY A 710 9.22 -29.24 2.98
CA GLY A 710 8.26 -30.18 3.59
C GLY A 710 7.26 -29.57 4.57
N SER A 711 7.57 -28.45 5.24
CA SER A 711 6.59 -27.78 6.13
C SER A 711 5.41 -27.18 5.35
N GLN A 712 5.68 -26.53 4.22
CA GLN A 712 4.64 -25.97 3.36
C GLN A 712 3.83 -27.09 2.68
N ALA A 713 4.50 -28.17 2.27
CA ALA A 713 3.86 -29.35 1.71
C ALA A 713 2.94 -30.06 2.72
N ASN A 714 3.39 -30.26 3.97
CA ASN A 714 2.57 -30.83 5.05
C ASN A 714 1.36 -29.92 5.36
N LEU A 715 1.55 -28.59 5.42
CA LEU A 715 0.45 -27.64 5.63
C LEU A 715 -0.61 -27.74 4.52
N ALA A 716 -0.19 -27.74 3.27
CA ALA A 716 -1.10 -27.88 2.14
C ALA A 716 -1.83 -29.24 2.16
N ALA A 717 -1.13 -30.34 2.43
CA ALA A 717 -1.71 -31.67 2.52
C ALA A 717 -2.78 -31.76 3.64
N LEU A 718 -2.48 -31.22 4.83
CA LEU A 718 -3.42 -31.23 5.96
C LEU A 718 -4.59 -30.26 5.75
N SER A 719 -4.38 -29.16 5.02
CA SER A 719 -5.46 -28.28 4.58
C SER A 719 -6.45 -29.02 3.67
N MET A 720 -5.94 -29.78 2.70
CA MET A 720 -6.74 -30.61 1.80
C MET A 720 -7.46 -31.74 2.55
N ALA A 721 -6.77 -32.43 3.46
CA ALA A 721 -7.36 -33.44 4.34
C ALA A 721 -8.52 -32.88 5.16
N ARG A 722 -8.34 -31.69 5.77
CA ARG A 722 -9.40 -30.98 6.50
C ARG A 722 -10.59 -30.67 5.60
N LYS A 723 -10.36 -30.05 4.45
CA LYS A 723 -11.44 -29.64 3.52
C LYS A 723 -12.24 -30.84 3.01
N ASN A 724 -11.56 -31.96 2.76
CA ASN A 724 -12.19 -33.19 2.28
C ASN A 724 -12.96 -33.93 3.39
N LYS A 725 -12.31 -34.22 4.52
CA LYS A 725 -12.85 -35.11 5.56
C LYS A 725 -13.69 -34.41 6.63
N LEU A 726 -13.56 -33.09 6.78
CA LEU A 726 -14.34 -32.27 7.72
C LEU A 726 -15.32 -31.33 7.00
N LYS A 727 -15.71 -31.64 5.76
CA LYS A 727 -16.72 -30.86 5.04
C LYS A 727 -18.03 -30.80 5.84
N GLY A 728 -18.49 -29.58 6.15
CA GLY A 728 -19.67 -29.35 6.99
C GLY A 728 -19.46 -29.58 8.49
N PHE A 729 -18.23 -29.87 8.93
CA PHE A 729 -17.86 -30.04 10.33
C PHE A 729 -16.98 -28.88 10.79
N TYR A 730 -17.55 -27.99 11.61
CA TYR A 730 -16.90 -26.71 11.97
C TYR A 730 -16.27 -26.71 13.38
N ASP A 731 -16.62 -27.67 14.23
CA ASP A 731 -16.09 -27.77 15.60
C ASP A 731 -14.72 -28.45 15.62
N LEU A 732 -13.67 -27.67 15.34
CA LEU A 732 -12.29 -28.18 15.28
C LEU A 732 -11.79 -28.76 16.61
N SER A 733 -12.42 -28.42 17.74
CA SER A 733 -12.04 -28.97 19.06
C SER A 733 -12.28 -30.47 19.18
N LYS A 734 -13.20 -31.00 18.37
CA LYS A 734 -13.53 -32.43 18.32
C LYS A 734 -12.78 -33.19 17.23
N ALA A 735 -12.09 -32.50 16.32
CA ALA A 735 -11.35 -33.15 15.25
C ALA A 735 -10.07 -33.82 15.78
N ARG A 736 -9.68 -34.95 15.18
CA ARG A 736 -8.51 -35.74 15.60
C ARG A 736 -7.63 -36.13 14.40
N VAL A 737 -6.34 -35.87 14.53
CA VAL A 737 -5.25 -36.28 13.63
C VAL A 737 -4.27 -37.13 14.42
N TYR A 738 -3.84 -38.25 13.86
CA TYR A 738 -2.92 -39.17 14.53
C TYR A 738 -1.55 -39.10 13.87
N ALA A 739 -0.51 -39.02 14.68
CA ALA A 739 0.87 -39.13 14.22
C ALA A 739 1.71 -39.79 15.31
N SER A 740 2.80 -40.45 14.93
CA SER A 740 3.67 -41.07 15.94
C SER A 740 4.27 -40.01 16.87
N SER A 741 4.66 -40.42 18.07
CA SER A 741 5.44 -39.56 18.98
C SER A 741 6.75 -39.05 18.36
N GLN A 742 7.23 -39.69 17.29
CA GLN A 742 8.44 -39.30 16.53
C GLN A 742 8.15 -38.46 15.28
N ALA A 743 6.88 -38.20 14.94
CA ALA A 743 6.51 -37.36 13.81
C ALA A 743 7.07 -35.93 13.97
N HIS A 744 7.45 -35.32 12.85
CA HIS A 744 8.08 -34.01 12.85
C HIS A 744 7.15 -32.93 13.43
N HIS A 745 7.73 -31.97 14.15
CA HIS A 745 6.96 -30.90 14.80
C HIS A 745 6.22 -29.99 13.81
N CYS A 746 6.59 -30.00 12.52
CA CYS A 746 5.86 -29.25 11.49
C CYS A 746 4.40 -29.71 11.32
N VAL A 747 4.07 -30.96 11.68
CA VAL A 747 2.68 -31.46 11.66
C VAL A 747 1.83 -30.69 12.67
N GLY A 748 2.30 -30.57 13.91
CA GLY A 748 1.62 -29.77 14.94
C GLY A 748 1.55 -28.29 14.56
N LYS A 749 2.64 -27.74 14.02
CA LYS A 749 2.68 -26.36 13.50
C LYS A 749 1.66 -26.15 12.38
N ALA A 750 1.52 -27.09 11.46
CA ALA A 750 0.54 -27.01 10.37
C ALA A 750 -0.90 -27.01 10.91
N LEU A 751 -1.20 -27.85 11.90
CA LEU A 751 -2.52 -27.88 12.54
C LEU A 751 -2.82 -26.56 13.27
N ASP A 752 -1.84 -25.98 13.94
CA ASP A 752 -1.95 -24.66 14.59
C ASP A 752 -2.27 -23.55 13.56
N PHE A 753 -1.55 -23.49 12.43
CA PHE A 753 -1.85 -22.57 11.33
C PHE A 753 -3.26 -22.76 10.74
N LEU A 754 -3.78 -23.99 10.77
CA LEU A 754 -5.13 -24.33 10.32
C LEU A 754 -6.19 -24.05 11.41
N GLY A 755 -5.80 -23.60 12.61
CA GLY A 755 -6.70 -23.25 13.71
C GLY A 755 -7.20 -24.42 14.54
N PHE A 756 -6.54 -25.58 14.49
CA PHE A 756 -6.84 -26.70 15.38
C PHE A 756 -6.20 -26.48 16.76
N PRO A 757 -6.87 -26.84 17.86
CA PRO A 757 -6.25 -26.79 19.18
C PRO A 757 -5.21 -27.91 19.34
N PRO A 758 -4.27 -27.79 20.31
CA PRO A 758 -3.20 -28.78 20.50
C PRO A 758 -3.71 -30.22 20.69
N GLU A 759 -4.87 -30.40 21.32
CA GLU A 759 -5.51 -31.70 21.57
C GLU A 759 -6.00 -32.38 20.29
N ALA A 760 -6.08 -31.67 19.16
CA ALA A 760 -6.41 -32.29 17.89
C ALA A 760 -5.33 -33.26 17.40
N LEU A 761 -4.05 -33.06 17.79
CA LEU A 761 -2.95 -33.94 17.43
C LEU A 761 -2.76 -35.04 18.48
N GLN A 762 -3.19 -36.25 18.16
CA GLN A 762 -3.00 -37.44 18.97
C GLN A 762 -1.65 -38.08 18.69
N LYS A 763 -0.78 -38.11 19.72
CA LYS A 763 0.52 -38.78 19.66
C LYS A 763 0.36 -40.27 19.89
N VAL A 764 0.63 -41.07 18.87
CA VAL A 764 0.63 -42.54 18.92
C VAL A 764 1.94 -43.04 19.51
N ALA A 765 1.87 -44.08 20.35
CA ALA A 765 3.02 -44.78 20.89
C ALA A 765 3.91 -45.34 19.76
N VAL A 766 5.16 -45.66 20.12
CA VAL A 766 6.12 -46.25 19.19
C VAL A 766 6.72 -47.52 19.78
N ASN A 767 7.11 -48.45 18.92
CA ASN A 767 7.77 -49.69 19.30
C ASN A 767 9.27 -49.46 19.64
N ALA A 768 9.99 -50.54 19.94
CA ALA A 768 11.43 -50.47 20.27
C ALA A 768 12.31 -49.91 19.14
N ASN A 769 11.84 -50.00 17.89
CA ASN A 769 12.50 -49.42 16.71
C ASN A 769 12.01 -47.99 16.42
N LEU A 770 11.24 -47.40 17.33
CA LEU A 770 10.67 -46.06 17.24
C LEU A 770 9.72 -45.85 16.06
N GLN A 771 9.12 -46.93 15.57
CA GLN A 771 8.08 -46.91 14.54
C GLN A 771 6.71 -46.81 15.23
N MET A 772 5.74 -46.18 14.59
CA MET A 772 4.35 -46.13 15.07
C MET A 772 3.82 -47.52 15.43
N GLU A 773 3.29 -47.65 16.64
CA GLU A 773 2.64 -48.86 17.12
C GLU A 773 1.18 -48.88 16.65
N THR A 774 0.86 -49.75 15.70
CA THR A 774 -0.46 -49.79 15.04
C THR A 774 -1.58 -50.21 15.99
N SER A 775 -1.29 -51.05 16.97
CA SER A 775 -2.26 -51.44 18.01
C SER A 775 -2.69 -50.25 18.88
N ASP A 776 -1.78 -49.33 19.20
CA ASP A 776 -2.11 -48.09 19.93
C ASP A 776 -2.89 -47.11 19.05
N LEU A 777 -2.54 -47.02 17.76
CA LEU A 777 -3.28 -46.21 16.78
C LEU A 777 -4.76 -46.64 16.71
N GLU A 778 -5.02 -47.94 16.52
CA GLU A 778 -6.39 -48.48 16.45
C GLU A 778 -7.15 -48.25 17.76
N SER A 779 -6.50 -48.49 18.90
CA SER A 779 -7.11 -48.25 20.21
C SER A 779 -7.51 -46.78 20.41
N LYS A 780 -6.66 -45.84 19.98
CA LYS A 780 -6.94 -44.39 20.07
C LYS A 780 -8.09 -43.98 19.15
N ILE A 781 -8.08 -44.43 17.90
CA ILE A 781 -9.16 -44.17 16.95
C ILE A 781 -10.49 -44.66 17.52
N LYS A 782 -10.53 -45.90 18.03
CA LYS A 782 -11.73 -46.49 18.63
C LYS A 782 -12.21 -45.71 19.86
N ALA A 783 -11.30 -45.28 20.73
CA ALA A 783 -11.64 -44.50 21.92
C ALA A 783 -12.20 -43.12 21.55
N ASP A 784 -11.59 -42.44 20.59
CA ASP A 784 -12.04 -41.12 20.14
C ASP A 784 -13.40 -41.19 19.44
N LEU A 785 -13.64 -42.21 18.61
CA LEU A 785 -14.97 -42.46 18.03
C LEU A 785 -16.02 -42.73 19.12
N ALA A 786 -15.69 -43.54 20.13
CA ALA A 786 -16.60 -43.82 21.25
C ALA A 786 -16.89 -42.56 22.11
N ALA A 787 -15.95 -41.61 22.17
CA ALA A 787 -16.11 -40.33 22.84
C ALA A 787 -16.86 -39.26 22.01
N GLY A 788 -17.31 -39.60 20.79
CA GLY A 788 -18.00 -38.67 19.90
C GLY A 788 -17.07 -37.63 19.24
N LEU A 789 -15.77 -37.90 19.21
CA LEU A 789 -14.78 -37.10 18.50
C LEU A 789 -14.74 -37.51 17.02
N LYS A 790 -14.10 -36.67 16.19
CA LYS A 790 -14.03 -36.83 14.74
C LYS A 790 -12.59 -37.06 14.26
N PRO A 791 -12.10 -38.31 14.30
CA PRO A 791 -10.94 -38.74 13.51
C PRO A 791 -11.09 -38.35 12.05
N PHE A 792 -10.04 -37.80 11.43
CA PHE A 792 -10.08 -37.47 10.00
C PHE A 792 -8.79 -37.73 9.23
N ALA A 793 -7.63 -37.80 9.88
CA ALA A 793 -6.37 -38.04 9.19
C ALA A 793 -5.35 -38.80 10.05
N ILE A 794 -4.48 -39.57 9.39
CA ILE A 794 -3.28 -40.16 9.97
C ILE A 794 -2.07 -39.64 9.19
N VAL A 795 -1.06 -39.16 9.90
CA VAL A 795 0.24 -38.75 9.37
C VAL A 795 1.27 -39.82 9.72
N ALA A 796 1.62 -40.66 8.74
CA ALA A 796 2.69 -41.64 8.86
C ALA A 796 4.02 -41.03 8.41
N THR A 797 5.09 -41.32 9.13
CA THR A 797 6.43 -40.81 8.85
C THR A 797 7.24 -41.84 8.09
N ALA A 798 7.66 -41.49 6.87
CA ALA A 798 8.61 -42.27 6.07
C ALA A 798 10.01 -41.69 6.28
N GLY A 799 10.62 -42.02 7.44
CA GLY A 799 11.93 -41.54 7.85
C GLY A 799 11.85 -40.38 8.86
N SER A 800 11.82 -40.72 10.15
CA SER A 800 11.77 -39.74 11.24
C SER A 800 13.06 -38.94 11.34
N THR A 801 12.96 -37.67 11.74
CA THR A 801 14.14 -36.81 11.85
C THR A 801 15.06 -37.21 13.00
N ASN A 802 14.59 -37.94 14.01
CA ASN A 802 15.43 -38.35 15.15
C ASN A 802 16.30 -39.57 14.82
N THR A 803 15.73 -40.61 14.22
CA THR A 803 16.44 -41.90 14.05
C THR A 803 16.29 -42.49 12.65
N GLY A 804 15.58 -41.82 11.75
CA GLY A 804 15.26 -42.36 10.43
C GLY A 804 14.26 -43.50 10.47
N ALA A 805 13.44 -43.60 11.53
CA ALA A 805 12.43 -44.63 11.68
C ALA A 805 11.34 -44.49 10.60
N ILE A 806 10.84 -45.62 10.11
CA ILE A 806 9.79 -45.70 9.12
C ILE A 806 8.57 -46.33 9.78
N ASP A 807 7.46 -45.59 9.83
CA ASP A 807 6.19 -46.12 10.30
C ASP A 807 5.71 -47.26 9.37
N PRO A 808 4.96 -48.26 9.86
CA PRO A 808 4.52 -49.41 9.05
C PRO A 808 3.43 -48.99 8.04
N LEU A 809 3.84 -48.35 6.93
CA LEU A 809 2.96 -47.62 6.01
C LEU A 809 1.80 -48.48 5.47
N ASP A 810 2.06 -49.73 5.08
CA ASP A 810 1.04 -50.66 4.57
C ASP A 810 -0.07 -50.94 5.60
N GLN A 811 0.30 -51.12 6.87
CA GLN A 811 -0.66 -51.34 7.96
C GLN A 811 -1.43 -50.06 8.29
N VAL A 812 -0.72 -48.92 8.32
CA VAL A 812 -1.36 -47.62 8.58
C VAL A 812 -2.34 -47.25 7.45
N ALA A 813 -2.01 -47.56 6.20
CA ALA A 813 -2.90 -47.38 5.05
C ALA A 813 -4.18 -48.21 5.20
N GLN A 814 -4.05 -49.47 5.62
CA GLN A 814 -5.20 -50.33 5.90
C GLN A 814 -6.10 -49.74 7.00
N ILE A 815 -5.51 -49.34 8.13
CA ILE A 815 -6.26 -48.72 9.24
C ILE A 815 -6.95 -47.43 8.80
N ALA A 816 -6.27 -46.59 8.02
CA ALA A 816 -6.85 -45.36 7.48
C ALA A 816 -8.08 -45.67 6.61
N LYS A 817 -7.97 -46.64 5.70
CA LYS A 817 -9.05 -47.07 4.82
C LYS A 817 -10.24 -47.64 5.59
N GLU A 818 -10.00 -48.50 6.58
CA GLU A 818 -11.06 -49.12 7.39
C GLU A 818 -11.85 -48.10 8.23
N ASN A 819 -11.24 -46.96 8.56
CA ASN A 819 -11.83 -45.91 9.37
C ASN A 819 -12.21 -44.63 8.58
N ASP A 820 -12.16 -44.68 7.24
CA ASP A 820 -12.41 -43.53 6.34
C ASP A 820 -11.56 -42.28 6.65
N LEU A 821 -10.30 -42.49 7.06
CA LEU A 821 -9.36 -41.43 7.38
C LEU A 821 -8.47 -41.09 6.19
N TRP A 822 -8.05 -39.82 6.11
CA TRP A 822 -7.04 -39.38 5.15
C TRP A 822 -5.66 -39.95 5.51
N PHE A 823 -5.02 -40.67 4.60
CA PHE A 823 -3.69 -41.21 4.79
C PHE A 823 -2.63 -40.27 4.20
N HIS A 824 -1.98 -39.50 5.06
CA HIS A 824 -0.87 -38.63 4.71
C HIS A 824 0.48 -39.29 5.06
N VAL A 825 1.43 -39.28 4.12
CA VAL A 825 2.80 -39.70 4.38
C VAL A 825 3.74 -38.49 4.38
N ASP A 826 4.32 -38.20 5.55
CA ASP A 826 5.46 -37.29 5.65
C ASP A 826 6.75 -38.04 5.32
N GLY A 827 7.11 -37.99 4.05
CA GLY A 827 8.31 -38.62 3.50
C GLY A 827 9.39 -37.61 3.14
N ALA A 828 9.36 -36.41 3.73
CA ALA A 828 10.29 -35.33 3.44
C ALA A 828 11.75 -35.80 3.39
N TYR A 829 12.17 -36.60 4.36
CA TYR A 829 13.51 -37.22 4.39
C TYR A 829 13.58 -38.53 3.60
N GLY A 830 12.72 -39.50 3.90
CA GLY A 830 12.93 -40.89 3.48
C GLY A 830 12.28 -41.31 2.17
N ALA A 831 11.28 -40.58 1.63
CA ALA A 831 10.51 -41.06 0.49
C ALA A 831 11.38 -41.36 -0.74
N LEU A 832 12.35 -40.50 -1.05
CA LEU A 832 13.17 -40.64 -2.25
C LEU A 832 14.14 -41.83 -2.22
N PHE A 833 14.27 -42.53 -1.09
CA PHE A 833 14.94 -43.83 -1.07
C PHE A 833 14.20 -44.90 -1.90
N MET A 834 12.93 -44.66 -2.29
CA MET A 834 12.20 -45.45 -3.30
C MET A 834 12.94 -45.65 -4.63
N LEU A 835 13.94 -44.81 -4.91
CA LEU A 835 14.87 -44.98 -6.03
C LEU A 835 15.73 -46.24 -5.93
N THR A 836 15.96 -46.76 -4.73
CA THR A 836 16.80 -47.93 -4.46
C THR A 836 15.97 -49.20 -4.25
N LYS A 837 16.55 -50.38 -4.48
CA LYS A 837 15.88 -51.66 -4.22
C LYS A 837 15.48 -51.83 -2.74
N LYS A 838 16.37 -51.47 -1.81
CA LYS A 838 16.12 -51.55 -0.36
C LYS A 838 14.98 -50.61 0.05
N GLY A 839 14.99 -49.38 -0.46
CA GLY A 839 13.94 -48.39 -0.21
C GLY A 839 12.56 -48.87 -0.64
N LYS A 840 12.43 -49.45 -1.83
CA LYS A 840 11.16 -50.05 -2.31
C LYS A 840 10.60 -51.11 -1.35
N THR A 841 11.47 -51.87 -0.69
CA THR A 841 11.05 -52.89 0.27
C THR A 841 10.60 -52.27 1.60
N ILE A 842 11.38 -51.34 2.16
CA ILE A 842 11.12 -50.78 3.49
C ILE A 842 10.04 -49.70 3.49
N LEU A 843 9.75 -49.08 2.34
CA LEU A 843 8.71 -48.06 2.16
C LEU A 843 7.42 -48.63 1.55
N LYS A 844 7.24 -49.95 1.55
CA LYS A 844 6.02 -50.60 1.05
C LYS A 844 4.78 -50.01 1.73
N GLY A 845 3.78 -49.61 0.93
CA GLY A 845 2.57 -48.94 1.39
C GLY A 845 2.56 -47.44 1.12
N ILE A 846 3.71 -46.83 0.79
CA ILE A 846 3.80 -45.42 0.41
C ILE A 846 2.92 -45.08 -0.81
N GLU A 847 2.78 -46.04 -1.72
CA GLU A 847 1.96 -45.93 -2.92
C GLU A 847 0.46 -45.84 -2.62
N GLN A 848 0.02 -46.07 -1.38
CA GLN A 848 -1.39 -46.02 -0.96
C GLN A 848 -1.79 -44.67 -0.36
N ALA A 849 -0.84 -43.74 -0.18
CA ALA A 849 -1.10 -42.43 0.41
C ALA A 849 -2.10 -41.60 -0.42
N ASP A 850 -2.98 -40.87 0.27
CA ASP A 850 -3.82 -39.83 -0.34
C ASP A 850 -2.98 -38.59 -0.69
N SER A 851 -1.96 -38.32 0.12
CA SER A 851 -0.98 -37.25 -0.10
C SER A 851 0.41 -37.65 0.42
N LEU A 852 1.45 -37.28 -0.32
CA LEU A 852 2.84 -37.62 -0.01
C LEU A 852 3.72 -36.37 -0.09
N VAL A 853 4.47 -36.10 0.98
CA VAL A 853 5.54 -35.10 1.01
C VAL A 853 6.88 -35.76 0.73
N PHE A 854 7.74 -35.08 -0.04
CA PHE A 854 9.13 -35.48 -0.24
C PHE A 854 10.01 -34.22 -0.45
N ASP A 855 11.25 -34.20 0.04
CA ASP A 855 12.16 -33.07 -0.16
C ASP A 855 13.37 -33.46 -1.02
N PRO A 856 13.38 -33.10 -2.33
CA PRO A 856 14.57 -33.22 -3.17
C PRO A 856 15.83 -32.56 -2.58
N HIS A 857 15.68 -31.46 -1.85
CA HIS A 857 16.80 -30.79 -1.18
C HIS A 857 17.42 -31.59 -0.02
N LYS A 858 16.88 -32.76 0.32
CA LYS A 858 17.48 -33.72 1.25
C LYS A 858 18.16 -34.84 0.46
N ALA A 859 17.43 -35.90 0.14
CA ALA A 859 17.99 -37.14 -0.40
C ALA A 859 18.63 -37.01 -1.79
N LEU A 860 18.17 -36.08 -2.63
CA LEU A 860 18.79 -35.80 -3.94
C LEU A 860 19.87 -34.72 -3.88
N CYS A 861 20.19 -34.24 -2.67
CA CYS A 861 21.21 -33.23 -2.44
C CYS A 861 20.97 -31.94 -3.24
N LEU A 862 19.72 -31.52 -3.48
CA LEU A 862 19.45 -30.21 -4.06
C LEU A 862 19.66 -29.07 -3.02
N PRO A 863 19.88 -27.82 -3.46
CA PRO A 863 19.89 -26.65 -2.58
C PRO A 863 18.52 -26.40 -1.92
N TYR A 864 18.55 -25.74 -0.76
CA TYR A 864 17.36 -25.42 0.04
C TYR A 864 16.33 -24.58 -0.73
N GLY A 865 15.06 -24.74 -0.35
CA GLY A 865 13.93 -24.16 -1.09
C GLY A 865 13.33 -25.09 -2.14
N THR A 866 13.40 -26.43 -1.96
CA THR A 866 12.93 -27.41 -2.94
C THR A 866 12.27 -28.63 -2.27
N GLY A 867 11.01 -28.50 -1.87
CA GLY A 867 10.15 -29.61 -1.41
C GLY A 867 9.13 -30.01 -2.46
N GLY A 868 8.33 -31.05 -2.21
CA GLY A 868 7.31 -31.55 -3.13
C GLY A 868 6.10 -32.12 -2.40
N LEU A 869 4.92 -31.91 -2.98
CA LEU A 869 3.66 -32.52 -2.55
C LEU A 869 3.05 -33.25 -3.75
N LEU A 870 2.69 -34.52 -3.55
CA LEU A 870 1.89 -35.31 -4.48
C LEU A 870 0.54 -35.61 -3.85
N LEU A 871 -0.50 -35.63 -4.68
CA LEU A 871 -1.87 -35.96 -4.34
C LEU A 871 -2.35 -37.09 -5.23
N ARG A 872 -3.05 -38.04 -4.64
CA ARG A 872 -3.57 -39.21 -5.35
C ARG A 872 -4.72 -38.88 -6.30
N ASP A 873 -5.56 -37.92 -5.90
CA ASP A 873 -6.75 -37.50 -6.65
C ASP A 873 -6.84 -35.96 -6.64
N ILE A 874 -6.76 -35.37 -7.83
CA ILE A 874 -6.87 -33.94 -8.09
C ILE A 874 -8.19 -33.33 -7.59
N LYS A 875 -9.27 -34.13 -7.50
CA LYS A 875 -10.57 -33.66 -6.99
C LYS A 875 -10.52 -33.20 -5.54
N ASN A 876 -9.47 -33.56 -4.80
CA ASN A 876 -9.28 -33.16 -3.41
C ASN A 876 -8.63 -31.77 -3.27
N ILE A 877 -8.31 -31.08 -4.37
CA ILE A 877 -7.84 -29.69 -4.35
C ILE A 877 -9.05 -28.76 -4.17
N HIS A 878 -9.00 -27.90 -3.15
CA HIS A 878 -10.13 -27.09 -2.70
C HIS A 878 -9.74 -25.64 -2.34
N TYR A 879 -8.82 -25.03 -3.09
CA TYR A 879 -8.53 -23.60 -2.95
C TYR A 879 -9.58 -22.79 -3.71
N ASP A 880 -10.69 -22.48 -3.04
CA ASP A 880 -11.73 -21.59 -3.57
C ASP A 880 -11.27 -20.12 -3.42
N TYR A 881 -10.82 -19.50 -4.50
CA TYR A 881 -10.51 -18.07 -4.51
C TYR A 881 -11.81 -17.24 -4.48
N LEU A 882 -11.92 -16.32 -3.51
CA LEU A 882 -13.13 -15.53 -3.25
C LEU A 882 -13.54 -14.56 -4.39
N SER A 883 -12.70 -14.38 -5.42
CA SER A 883 -13.00 -13.55 -6.59
C SER A 883 -12.61 -14.25 -7.89
N SER A 884 -13.58 -14.42 -8.79
CA SER A 884 -13.39 -14.92 -10.17
C SER A 884 -13.27 -13.80 -11.21
N SER A 885 -13.11 -12.54 -10.79
CA SER A 885 -12.85 -11.40 -11.68
C SER A 885 -11.47 -11.55 -12.34
N SER A 886 -11.50 -12.15 -13.53
CA SER A 886 -10.37 -12.61 -14.35
C SER A 886 -9.50 -11.46 -14.85
N TYR A 887 -8.43 -11.13 -14.12
CA TYR A 887 -7.27 -10.44 -14.71
C TYR A 887 -6.29 -11.44 -15.36
N MET A 888 -6.41 -12.74 -15.05
CA MET A 888 -5.66 -13.82 -15.67
C MET A 888 -6.57 -14.64 -16.59
N PRO A 889 -6.20 -14.87 -17.86
CA PRO A 889 -6.98 -15.67 -18.80
C PRO A 889 -6.97 -17.15 -18.38
N PRO A 890 -8.08 -17.89 -18.56
CA PRO A 890 -8.12 -19.31 -18.21
C PRO A 890 -7.12 -20.12 -19.06
N SER A 891 -6.34 -21.00 -18.43
CA SER A 891 -5.46 -21.92 -19.17
C SER A 891 -6.25 -23.00 -19.92
N PRO A 892 -5.75 -23.44 -21.09
CA PRO A 892 -6.32 -24.57 -21.81
C PRO A 892 -6.23 -25.85 -20.96
N GLU A 893 -7.30 -26.64 -20.98
CA GLU A 893 -7.30 -27.98 -20.36
C GLU A 893 -6.47 -28.93 -21.22
N ALA A 894 -5.67 -29.80 -20.59
CA ALA A 894 -5.05 -30.91 -21.31
C ALA A 894 -6.14 -31.87 -21.81
N GLU A 895 -6.31 -31.98 -23.14
CA GLU A 895 -7.41 -32.71 -23.79
C GLU A 895 -7.55 -34.18 -23.33
N GLU A 896 -6.46 -34.83 -22.90
CA GLU A 896 -6.46 -36.24 -22.48
C GLU A 896 -6.81 -36.46 -21.00
N THR A 897 -6.62 -35.47 -20.12
CA THR A 897 -6.78 -35.64 -18.66
C THR A 897 -7.77 -34.67 -18.02
N GLY A 898 -8.12 -33.57 -18.69
CA GLY A 898 -8.97 -32.50 -18.13
C GLY A 898 -8.30 -31.72 -17.00
N ILE A 899 -6.99 -31.90 -16.79
CA ILE A 899 -6.21 -31.29 -15.71
C ILE A 899 -5.59 -29.96 -16.19
N LYS A 900 -5.81 -28.89 -15.44
CA LYS A 900 -5.11 -27.61 -15.61
C LYS A 900 -3.86 -27.60 -14.73
N ILE A 901 -2.70 -27.29 -15.32
CA ILE A 901 -1.42 -27.21 -14.62
C ILE A 901 -1.04 -25.76 -14.28
N ASP A 902 -2.01 -25.02 -13.75
CA ASP A 902 -1.77 -23.71 -13.16
C ASP A 902 -1.38 -23.90 -11.69
N TYR A 903 -0.08 -23.93 -11.41
CA TYR A 903 0.42 -24.16 -10.05
C TYR A 903 -0.03 -23.11 -9.04
N ALA A 904 -0.45 -21.93 -9.48
CA ALA A 904 -1.13 -20.95 -8.64
C ALA A 904 -2.47 -21.46 -8.11
N ASP A 905 -3.18 -22.31 -8.85
CA ASP A 905 -4.46 -22.89 -8.41
C ASP A 905 -4.28 -24.15 -7.56
N LEU A 906 -3.12 -24.79 -7.69
CA LEU A 906 -2.78 -26.04 -6.98
C LEU A 906 -2.04 -25.77 -5.66
N SER A 907 -1.40 -24.61 -5.53
CA SER A 907 -0.54 -24.26 -4.39
C SER A 907 -1.06 -23.05 -3.63
N ILE A 908 -0.49 -22.80 -2.46
CA ILE A 908 -0.78 -21.60 -1.67
C ILE A 908 -0.05 -20.34 -2.20
N GLU A 909 0.87 -20.49 -3.16
CA GLU A 909 1.69 -19.41 -3.72
C GLU A 909 1.13 -18.98 -5.08
N LEU A 910 0.78 -17.71 -5.23
CA LEU A 910 0.48 -17.11 -6.55
C LEU A 910 1.79 -16.92 -7.34
N SER A 911 2.64 -16.00 -6.87
CA SER A 911 4.01 -15.84 -7.37
C SER A 911 4.94 -16.85 -6.72
N ARG A 912 5.66 -17.64 -7.52
CA ARG A 912 6.53 -18.73 -7.06
C ARG A 912 7.80 -18.84 -7.92
N ASP A 913 8.86 -19.34 -7.29
CA ASP A 913 10.13 -19.66 -7.97
C ASP A 913 9.98 -20.90 -8.87
N TRP A 914 10.80 -21.03 -9.91
CA TRP A 914 10.77 -22.16 -10.86
C TRP A 914 11.50 -23.39 -10.31
N ARG A 915 10.98 -23.92 -9.19
CA ARG A 915 11.58 -25.05 -8.45
C ARG A 915 11.67 -26.32 -9.29
N GLY A 916 10.76 -26.52 -10.23
CA GLY A 916 10.81 -27.65 -11.17
C GLY A 916 12.11 -27.70 -11.97
N PHE A 917 12.72 -26.56 -12.32
CA PHE A 917 13.98 -26.57 -13.07
C PHE A 917 15.17 -27.02 -12.24
N ARG A 918 15.19 -26.67 -10.94
CA ARG A 918 16.21 -27.16 -9.99
C ARG A 918 16.22 -28.68 -9.89
N VAL A 919 15.08 -29.32 -10.13
CA VAL A 919 14.93 -30.78 -10.18
C VAL A 919 15.22 -31.32 -11.57
N TRP A 920 14.63 -30.72 -12.60
CA TRP A 920 14.66 -31.21 -13.97
C TRP A 920 16.08 -31.21 -14.54
N LEU A 921 16.81 -30.09 -14.41
CA LEU A 921 18.14 -29.92 -15.01
C LEU A 921 19.16 -30.96 -14.53
N PRO A 922 19.43 -31.12 -13.22
CA PRO A 922 20.43 -32.09 -12.76
C PRO A 922 20.09 -33.53 -13.18
N ILE A 923 18.81 -33.93 -13.11
CA ILE A 923 18.37 -35.29 -13.47
C ILE A 923 18.50 -35.52 -14.98
N LYS A 924 18.14 -34.54 -15.82
CA LYS A 924 18.32 -34.66 -17.27
C LYS A 924 19.78 -34.65 -17.69
N THR A 925 20.62 -33.86 -17.03
CA THR A 925 22.04 -33.75 -17.37
C THR A 925 22.82 -34.99 -16.95
N LEU A 926 22.57 -35.51 -15.75
CA LEU A 926 23.34 -36.62 -15.18
C LEU A 926 22.69 -38.00 -15.38
N GLY A 927 21.41 -38.02 -15.71
CA GLY A 927 20.56 -39.19 -15.47
C GLY A 927 20.25 -39.37 -13.98
N ILE A 928 19.36 -40.31 -13.66
CA ILE A 928 18.98 -40.60 -12.27
C ILE A 928 20.01 -41.48 -11.54
N GLU A 929 20.80 -42.27 -12.28
CA GLU A 929 21.73 -43.28 -11.74
C GLU A 929 22.74 -42.73 -10.71
N PRO A 930 23.38 -41.56 -10.87
CA PRO A 930 24.29 -41.03 -9.86
C PRO A 930 23.60 -40.73 -8.52
N PHE A 931 22.32 -40.34 -8.55
CA PHE A 931 21.54 -40.12 -7.34
C PHE A 931 21.19 -41.45 -6.66
N ILE A 932 20.84 -42.47 -7.44
CA ILE A 932 20.61 -43.84 -6.94
C ILE A 932 21.88 -44.35 -6.27
N LEU A 933 23.03 -44.28 -6.96
CA LEU A 933 24.31 -44.74 -6.45
C LEU A 933 24.70 -44.03 -5.15
N ASN A 934 24.48 -42.71 -5.04
CA ASN A 934 24.72 -41.98 -3.81
C ASN A 934 23.88 -42.53 -2.64
N LEU A 935 22.58 -42.79 -2.85
CA LEU A 935 21.70 -43.35 -1.82
C LEU A 935 22.10 -44.78 -1.44
N GLU A 936 22.48 -45.60 -2.42
CA GLU A 936 22.99 -46.96 -2.18
C GLU A 936 24.29 -46.97 -1.39
N GLU A 937 25.22 -46.07 -1.73
CA GLU A 937 26.44 -45.86 -0.95
C GLU A 937 26.09 -45.48 0.50
N LYS A 938 25.17 -44.55 0.72
CA LYS A 938 24.80 -44.13 2.08
C LYS A 938 24.19 -45.28 2.88
N PHE A 939 23.41 -46.17 2.26
CA PHE A 939 22.96 -47.38 2.92
C PHE A 939 24.12 -48.30 3.32
N LYS A 940 25.10 -48.52 2.43
CA LYS A 940 26.26 -49.36 2.72
C LYS A 940 27.15 -48.78 3.82
N LEU A 941 27.40 -47.48 3.77
CA LEU A 941 28.14 -46.77 4.81
C LEU A 941 27.40 -46.81 6.15
N THR A 942 26.07 -46.72 6.14
CA THR A 942 25.26 -46.85 7.36
C THR A 942 25.41 -48.24 7.98
N GLU A 943 25.26 -49.29 7.18
CA GLU A 943 25.39 -50.70 7.61
C GLU A 943 26.78 -50.99 8.18
N TRP A 944 27.83 -50.47 7.54
CA TRP A 944 29.21 -50.62 8.00
C TRP A 944 29.48 -49.82 9.28
N LEU A 945 29.14 -48.52 9.30
CA LEU A 945 29.45 -47.64 10.43
C LEU A 945 28.70 -48.04 11.70
N GLN A 946 27.45 -48.52 11.58
CA GLN A 946 26.72 -49.07 12.72
C GLN A 946 27.46 -50.27 13.35
N LYS A 947 28.00 -51.18 12.52
CA LYS A 947 28.76 -52.33 13.00
C LYS A 947 30.06 -51.92 13.69
N GLU A 948 30.76 -50.94 13.14
CA GLU A 948 31.98 -50.40 13.77
C GLU A 948 31.68 -49.76 15.12
N ILE A 949 30.64 -48.90 15.21
CA ILE A 949 30.24 -48.25 16.47
C ILE A 949 29.83 -49.28 17.52
N ALA A 950 29.08 -50.31 17.14
CA ALA A 950 28.66 -51.38 18.05
C ALA A 950 29.82 -52.20 18.63
N GLN A 951 31.00 -52.19 18.00
CA GLN A 951 32.20 -52.89 18.49
C GLN A 951 33.04 -52.03 19.44
N ILE A 952 32.79 -50.72 19.54
CA ILE A 952 33.54 -49.82 20.42
C ILE A 952 33.02 -49.98 21.86
N LYS A 953 33.84 -50.56 22.73
CA LYS A 953 33.52 -50.70 24.17
C LYS A 953 33.19 -49.34 24.79
N GLY A 954 32.07 -49.27 25.52
CA GLY A 954 31.59 -48.04 26.15
C GLY A 954 30.61 -47.24 25.28
N LEU A 955 30.33 -47.69 24.05
CA LEU A 955 29.26 -47.15 23.21
C LEU A 955 28.17 -48.20 22.99
N LYS A 956 26.94 -47.71 22.79
CA LYS A 956 25.80 -48.54 22.43
C LYS A 956 25.00 -47.89 21.31
N VAL A 957 24.74 -48.64 20.24
CA VAL A 957 23.77 -48.24 19.20
C VAL A 957 22.39 -48.16 19.85
N PHE A 958 21.73 -47.01 19.72
CA PHE A 958 20.48 -46.71 20.42
C PHE A 958 19.29 -47.42 19.78
N THR A 959 19.18 -47.34 18.45
CA THR A 959 18.26 -48.14 17.63
C THR A 959 18.95 -48.56 16.35
N ASP A 960 18.56 -49.70 15.78
CA ASP A 960 19.01 -50.10 14.46
C ASP A 960 18.60 -49.07 13.41
N ALA A 961 19.55 -48.72 12.53
CA ALA A 961 19.32 -47.77 11.45
C ALA A 961 18.40 -48.38 10.38
N GLN A 962 17.25 -47.75 10.19
CA GLN A 962 16.28 -48.14 9.15
C GLN A 962 16.56 -47.43 7.81
N LEU A 963 17.04 -46.18 7.88
CA LEU A 963 17.51 -45.39 6.74
C LEU A 963 19.01 -45.11 6.84
N THR A 964 19.41 -43.84 6.85
CA THR A 964 20.80 -43.41 6.86
C THR A 964 21.16 -42.55 8.07
N ILE A 965 20.31 -42.61 9.12
CA ILE A 965 20.61 -42.03 10.43
C ILE A 965 21.04 -43.14 11.37
N ILE A 966 22.24 -43.02 11.91
CA ILE A 966 22.74 -43.88 12.99
C ILE A 966 22.58 -43.11 14.29
N SER A 967 22.08 -43.78 15.32
CA SER A 967 21.90 -43.20 16.64
C SER A 967 22.64 -44.04 17.68
N PHE A 968 23.38 -43.38 18.58
CA PHE A 968 24.16 -44.08 19.61
C PHE A 968 24.37 -43.21 20.86
N ILE A 969 24.72 -43.88 21.94
CA ILE A 969 24.96 -43.29 23.27
C ILE A 969 26.28 -43.79 23.84
N ALA A 970 26.83 -43.02 24.79
CA ALA A 970 27.88 -43.50 25.67
C ALA A 970 27.27 -44.24 26.87
N GLU A 971 27.81 -45.39 27.23
CA GLU A 971 27.30 -46.20 28.33
C GLU A 971 27.55 -45.52 29.70
N GLY A 972 26.50 -45.48 30.51
CA GLY A 972 26.51 -44.91 31.86
C GLY A 972 25.98 -45.89 32.90
N LYS A 973 26.18 -45.57 34.17
CA LYS A 973 25.62 -46.36 35.29
C LYS A 973 24.09 -46.26 35.35
N ASP A 974 23.56 -45.13 34.90
CA ASP A 974 22.15 -44.79 34.79
C ASP A 974 21.92 -43.83 33.61
N LEU A 975 20.65 -43.40 33.44
CA LEU A 975 20.21 -42.52 32.35
C LEU A 975 20.90 -41.15 32.36
N GLU A 976 21.12 -40.58 33.55
CA GLU A 976 21.69 -39.25 33.72
C GLU A 976 23.19 -39.26 33.40
N ASP A 977 23.93 -40.22 33.97
CA ASP A 977 25.35 -40.43 33.68
C ASP A 977 25.58 -40.74 32.20
N SER A 978 24.75 -41.61 31.60
CA SER A 978 24.83 -41.91 30.15
C SER A 978 24.60 -40.65 29.32
N SER A 979 23.60 -39.84 29.66
CA SER A 979 23.28 -38.62 28.91
C SER A 979 24.38 -37.56 29.04
N HIS A 980 24.95 -37.40 30.24
CA HIS A 980 26.08 -36.49 30.47
C HIS A 980 27.32 -36.91 29.67
N LYS A 981 27.70 -38.19 29.73
CA LYS A 981 28.82 -38.73 28.93
C LYS A 981 28.58 -38.59 27.43
N THR A 982 27.36 -38.83 26.98
CA THR A 982 26.98 -38.69 25.57
C THR A 982 27.12 -37.24 25.11
N GLN A 983 26.72 -36.26 25.93
CA GLN A 983 26.92 -34.84 25.63
C GLN A 983 28.40 -34.47 25.56
N LYS A 984 29.21 -34.91 26.54
CA LYS A 984 30.67 -34.68 26.53
C LYS A 984 31.34 -35.29 25.31
N LEU A 985 30.93 -36.50 24.91
CA LEU A 985 31.44 -37.16 23.71
C LEU A 985 31.08 -36.38 22.44
N LEU A 986 29.86 -35.87 22.33
CA LEU A 986 29.44 -35.02 21.22
C LEU A 986 30.31 -33.76 21.10
N GLU A 987 30.62 -33.12 22.23
CA GLU A 987 31.50 -31.95 22.28
C GLU A 987 32.91 -32.28 21.80
N LEU A 988 33.49 -33.41 22.22
CA LEU A 988 34.79 -33.87 21.74
C LEU A 988 34.79 -34.13 20.23
N ILE A 989 33.75 -34.80 19.72
CA ILE A 989 33.60 -35.07 18.28
C ILE A 989 33.54 -33.77 17.48
N ASN A 990 32.67 -32.85 17.89
CA ASN A 990 32.46 -31.59 17.17
C ASN A 990 33.68 -30.67 17.25
N ASN A 991 34.43 -30.67 18.36
CA ASN A 991 35.65 -29.89 18.52
C ASN A 991 36.81 -30.39 17.63
N ASP A 992 36.83 -31.67 17.28
CA ASP A 992 37.85 -32.26 16.40
C ASP A 992 37.64 -31.92 14.91
N ASN A 993 36.44 -31.48 14.52
CA ASN A 993 36.07 -31.04 13.17
C ASN A 993 36.14 -32.12 12.06
N THR A 994 36.42 -33.40 12.38
CA THR A 994 36.35 -34.48 11.37
C THR A 994 34.92 -34.64 10.86
N LEU A 995 33.97 -34.69 11.79
CA LEU A 995 32.53 -34.64 11.55
C LEU A 995 31.90 -33.58 12.46
N PHE A 996 30.83 -32.97 11.98
CA PHE A 996 29.89 -32.21 12.80
C PHE A 996 28.59 -33.01 12.92
N LEU A 997 28.21 -33.32 14.17
CA LEU A 997 27.06 -34.12 14.52
C LEU A 997 26.06 -33.30 15.33
N SER A 998 24.79 -33.71 15.29
CA SER A 998 23.76 -33.20 16.20
C SER A 998 23.31 -34.30 17.17
N SER A 999 22.51 -33.89 18.14
CA SER A 999 21.87 -34.80 19.10
C SER A 999 20.40 -34.50 19.24
N CYS A 1000 19.66 -35.45 19.79
CA CYS A 1000 18.29 -35.26 20.25
C CYS A 1000 18.12 -35.91 21.64
N THR A 1001 16.94 -35.76 22.21
CA THR A 1001 16.54 -36.42 23.45
C THR A 1001 15.33 -37.31 23.19
N ILE A 1002 15.44 -38.60 23.50
CA ILE A 1002 14.37 -39.60 23.29
C ILE A 1002 14.11 -40.28 24.64
N ALA A 1003 12.88 -40.18 25.15
CA ALA A 1003 12.50 -40.72 26.46
C ALA A 1003 13.47 -40.34 27.60
N GLY A 1004 13.97 -39.09 27.58
CA GLY A 1004 14.94 -38.57 28.57
C GLY A 1004 16.41 -38.90 28.28
N GLN A 1005 16.72 -39.86 27.40
CA GLN A 1005 18.09 -40.20 27.01
C GLN A 1005 18.61 -39.19 25.97
N LYS A 1006 19.79 -38.61 26.20
CA LYS A 1006 20.53 -37.86 25.18
C LYS A 1006 21.13 -38.85 24.18
N VAL A 1007 20.94 -38.61 22.88
CA VAL A 1007 21.36 -39.50 21.79
C VAL A 1007 22.13 -38.72 20.73
N ILE A 1008 23.33 -39.18 20.37
CA ILE A 1008 24.10 -38.65 19.23
C ILE A 1008 23.52 -39.23 17.94
N ARG A 1009 23.45 -38.38 16.92
CA ARG A 1009 22.92 -38.75 15.60
C ARG A 1009 23.95 -38.47 14.51
N ILE A 1010 24.14 -39.44 13.62
CA ILE A 1010 24.94 -39.30 12.40
C ILE A 1010 24.00 -39.46 11.22
N SER A 1011 23.74 -38.39 10.47
CA SER A 1011 22.92 -38.42 9.25
C SER A 1011 23.80 -38.49 8.01
N LEU A 1012 23.82 -39.66 7.36
CA LEU A 1012 24.57 -39.89 6.13
C LEU A 1012 23.70 -39.57 4.92
N LEU A 1013 23.77 -38.31 4.46
CA LEU A 1013 23.07 -37.86 3.25
C LEU A 1013 23.97 -37.10 2.27
N GLY A 1014 25.02 -36.44 2.77
CA GLY A 1014 25.88 -35.60 1.93
C GLY A 1014 26.59 -36.39 0.83
N HIS A 1015 26.49 -35.95 -0.42
CA HIS A 1015 27.12 -36.64 -1.55
C HIS A 1015 28.65 -36.60 -1.55
N ARG A 1016 29.26 -35.74 -0.71
CA ARG A 1016 30.72 -35.63 -0.51
C ARG A 1016 31.23 -36.43 0.72
N LEU A 1017 30.35 -37.01 1.51
CA LEU A 1017 30.73 -37.80 2.70
C LEU A 1017 30.90 -39.27 2.30
N HIS A 1018 32.16 -39.70 2.18
CA HIS A 1018 32.53 -41.05 1.74
C HIS A 1018 33.23 -41.86 2.84
N PHE A 1019 33.52 -43.13 2.53
CA PHE A 1019 34.11 -44.12 3.43
C PHE A 1019 35.35 -43.62 4.19
N ASP A 1020 36.35 -43.05 3.50
CA ASP A 1020 37.64 -42.70 4.10
C ASP A 1020 37.51 -41.72 5.28
N ARG A 1021 36.60 -40.76 5.17
CA ARG A 1021 36.33 -39.80 6.25
C ARG A 1021 35.63 -40.47 7.43
N LEU A 1022 34.71 -41.40 7.17
CA LEU A 1022 34.05 -42.16 8.23
C LEU A 1022 35.02 -43.13 8.91
N GLN A 1023 35.96 -43.73 8.18
CA GLN A 1023 37.03 -44.54 8.75
C GLN A 1023 37.91 -43.72 9.69
N LEU A 1024 38.35 -42.53 9.25
CA LEU A 1024 39.08 -41.60 10.10
C LEU A 1024 38.27 -41.21 11.35
N PHE A 1025 36.98 -40.97 11.20
CA PHE A 1025 36.10 -40.68 12.32
C PHE A 1025 36.03 -41.85 13.33
N VAL A 1026 35.89 -43.09 12.87
CA VAL A 1026 35.88 -44.28 13.74
C VAL A 1026 37.18 -44.41 14.54
N ASP A 1027 38.33 -44.17 13.91
CA ASP A 1027 39.63 -44.25 14.58
C ASP A 1027 39.80 -43.19 15.67
N LYS A 1028 39.25 -42.00 15.45
CA LYS A 1028 39.21 -40.93 16.46
C LYS A 1028 38.17 -41.20 17.55
N LEU A 1029 36.99 -41.70 17.18
CA LEU A 1029 35.92 -42.04 18.11
C LEU A 1029 36.39 -43.06 19.17
N LYS A 1030 37.16 -44.07 18.76
CA LYS A 1030 37.80 -45.04 19.67
C LYS A 1030 38.69 -44.37 20.73
N LYS A 1031 39.30 -43.22 20.44
CA LYS A 1031 40.10 -42.44 21.40
C LYS A 1031 39.23 -41.57 22.29
N PHE A 1032 38.23 -40.89 21.72
CA PHE A 1032 37.36 -39.97 22.47
C PHE A 1032 36.54 -40.66 23.56
N VAL A 1033 36.12 -41.91 23.34
CA VAL A 1033 35.34 -42.68 24.33
C VAL A 1033 36.13 -42.95 25.62
N ASN A 1034 37.46 -42.88 25.57
CA ASN A 1034 38.34 -43.09 26.72
C ASN A 1034 38.72 -41.79 27.47
N LEU A 1035 38.24 -40.62 27.05
CA LEU A 1035 38.51 -39.28 27.62
C LEU A 1035 37.32 -38.72 28.39
#